data_AF-A0A229SNX3-F1
#
_entry.id   AF-A0A229SNX3-F1
#
_cell.length_a   1.000
_cell.length_b   1.000
_cell.length_c   1.000
_cell.angle_alpha   90.00
_cell.angle_beta   90.00
_cell.angle_gamma   90.00
#
_symmetry.space_group_name_H-M   'P 1'
#
loop_
_entity.id
_entity.type
_entity.pdbx_description
1 polymer ?
#
loop_
_entity_poly.entity_id
_entity_poly.type
_entity_poly.pdbx_seq_one_letter_code
_entity_poly.pdbx_strand_id
1 'polypeptide(L)'
;MKVIDVYVECEVLTVRLQLGPRSRTSVLETLVLKAVDAGVTTMQGLADLFGLTPRLMVDLLGDLWRTQRVFFEFDEFGAETIQLSPLAADELAKLPEGQAIDAALSIPDTEDVLLDTLTGRVLPLTAGRFAPGRANLVVTRSPQDWTAANVEPDALAAALNRSLERRKDTGLDGDMQVLQAYLAPKDLTKAAFTKFAPLSVQAGVDGGRLVVRVVDKSLPSNVQLQAESRLQLLVETQSKSAFVQALRGAADQVADRRDDIHQDLAGFVVAAGSLVHTAPANRRRDHDRTASRADNLVARVHDMAERQMSITVVRTSEEHRTAIVALIDAAAKQVVISVPWLKYHGGIESYVDALKRAVRRGVEVTVLWGIDRDEGPLDTRVIDALHDVERVRLASGGTGAVRYDRAQPAHVHAKVVLVDDRQALVTSKNFASHGTHAEVGLVVRAADDTPAPVIDELLEWAHQTSPNYDHACAIIRDRNVFGDRSRALPHVVPPRPEFAEELDAAPEDATSVSLWSRSWATFGASLANSVSEMEPVVGVVRDHFHSYLLWDGLGAARSRVLISSDQFSAAVVNDGFVERIRQCLRRGANVALVYRRTHRQLDDDECLQKLRALADATVREGVGKLIIIHDEQNHAKILIIDDEAVVGSYNFLSFEGRSGAGRRKQRSEISLRVLSSALADDISRPMLGDQWATWSGDMRRTVAAPRDIVRGQVDIAATRVLAALRKTGSSFDPKEIVAACRPLPSPFDVADVLAECGASDNELTRLNAAMYSFTEQGGADHLRWGRLLFGSLWTGRDWRSAYAVRLALPDDGAPVSVLLSAAATAFGAPSLAKLIASASEKDYRALCAYASADLLLNSGGDLVEPVELLAEFASDASVQAFAAAAVAHVTTRGQLPVQALRARAATVRMEAVSDEIWDGVRTPLTAFERYDPNCANGNATKDYLVRDAGPLAVLRDIVERKDAARLETWTSDNGTNEGHWLDDATRAAKQPLLTDNRRKSMLIKSSALLRAVRRATNDLRALSPITDRAITGDELAEIDAIAEHARQLRESLPAEPCYELAVWALEKLTTVVRGDADV
;
A
#
# COMPACT_ATOMS: atom_id res chain seq x y z
N MET A 1 -10.03 -19.14 -9.38
CA MET A 1 -11.23 -18.98 -10.22
C MET A 1 -10.82 -18.31 -11.52
N LYS A 2 -11.21 -18.89 -12.65
CA LYS A 2 -11.03 -18.34 -13.99
C LYS A 2 -11.92 -17.12 -14.17
N VAL A 3 -11.34 -16.05 -14.72
CA VAL A 3 -12.08 -14.85 -15.10
C VAL A 3 -12.80 -15.15 -16.42
N ILE A 4 -14.10 -14.84 -16.46
CA ILE A 4 -15.03 -15.08 -17.55
C ILE A 4 -15.83 -13.79 -17.76
N ASP A 5 -15.97 -13.36 -19.01
CA ASP A 5 -16.86 -12.24 -19.32
C ASP A 5 -18.29 -12.76 -19.47
N VAL A 6 -19.19 -12.24 -18.62
CA VAL A 6 -20.64 -12.35 -18.83
C VAL A 6 -21.14 -11.07 -19.50
N TYR A 7 -22.26 -11.14 -20.20
CA TYR A 7 -22.79 -10.03 -21.00
C TYR A 7 -24.05 -9.49 -20.35
N VAL A 8 -24.01 -8.24 -19.92
CA VAL A 8 -25.15 -7.56 -19.32
C VAL A 8 -25.92 -6.82 -20.41
N GLU A 9 -27.24 -6.89 -20.36
CA GLU A 9 -28.11 -6.11 -21.22
C GLU A 9 -28.01 -4.61 -20.87
N CYS A 10 -27.89 -3.76 -21.88
CA CYS A 10 -27.81 -2.33 -21.71
C CYS A 10 -28.88 -1.63 -22.53
N GLU A 11 -29.58 -0.69 -21.90
CA GLU A 11 -30.54 0.19 -22.57
C GLU A 11 -29.79 1.39 -23.14
N VAL A 12 -30.06 1.73 -24.40
CA VAL A 12 -29.55 2.98 -24.98
C VAL A 12 -30.47 4.11 -24.54
N LEU A 13 -29.91 5.10 -23.85
CA LEU A 13 -30.60 6.30 -23.40
C LEU A 13 -30.05 7.52 -24.14
N THR A 14 -30.94 8.35 -24.66
CA THR A 14 -30.57 9.68 -25.20
C THR A 14 -30.61 10.69 -24.06
N VAL A 15 -29.48 11.34 -23.80
CA VAL A 15 -29.30 12.30 -22.71
C VAL A 15 -29.05 13.68 -23.30
N ARG A 16 -29.76 14.69 -22.80
CA ARG A 16 -29.48 16.09 -23.08
C ARG A 16 -28.43 16.58 -22.08
N LEU A 17 -27.37 17.16 -22.61
CA LEU A 17 -26.23 17.67 -21.87
C LEU A 17 -26.20 19.18 -21.95
N GLN A 18 -25.65 19.78 -20.91
CA GLN A 18 -25.30 21.17 -20.89
C GLN A 18 -23.80 21.25 -20.64
N LEU A 19 -23.01 21.55 -21.67
CA LEU A 19 -21.55 21.56 -21.64
C LEU A 19 -21.03 22.98 -21.37
N GLY A 20 -19.96 23.12 -20.59
CA GLY A 20 -19.26 24.39 -20.42
C GLY A 20 -17.75 24.24 -20.29
N PRO A 21 -16.96 25.29 -20.53
CA PRO A 21 -15.50 25.22 -20.44
C PRO A 21 -15.02 25.02 -18.98
N ARG A 22 -13.89 24.33 -18.82
CA ARG A 22 -13.26 23.96 -17.55
C ARG A 22 -12.32 25.06 -17.00
N SER A 23 -11.95 26.05 -17.84
CA SER A 23 -11.11 27.20 -17.49
C SER A 23 -11.83 28.54 -17.73
N ARG A 24 -11.49 29.52 -16.88
CA ARG A 24 -12.16 30.84 -16.69
C ARG A 24 -12.07 31.77 -17.90
N THR A 25 -12.99 32.74 -17.97
CA THR A 25 -13.28 33.68 -19.07
C THR A 25 -12.15 34.56 -19.61
N SER A 26 -12.42 35.13 -20.79
CA SER A 26 -11.62 36.16 -21.47
C SER A 26 -11.72 37.52 -20.77
N VAL A 27 -10.57 38.12 -20.47
CA VAL A 27 -10.40 39.47 -19.88
C VAL A 27 -11.18 40.56 -20.64
N LEU A 28 -11.42 40.37 -21.94
CA LEU A 28 -12.05 41.37 -22.81
C LEU A 28 -13.54 41.60 -22.47
N GLU A 29 -14.30 40.56 -22.16
CA GLU A 29 -15.74 40.66 -21.86
C GLU A 29 -15.98 41.44 -20.56
N THR A 30 -15.15 41.22 -19.55
CA THR A 30 -15.20 41.99 -18.29
C THR A 30 -14.87 43.46 -18.54
N LEU A 31 -13.89 43.75 -19.41
CA LEU A 31 -13.56 45.13 -19.76
C LEU A 31 -14.71 45.81 -20.50
N VAL A 32 -15.42 45.10 -21.39
CA VAL A 32 -16.60 45.65 -22.07
C VAL A 32 -17.73 45.96 -21.07
N LEU A 33 -18.01 45.07 -20.11
CA LEU A 33 -19.02 45.33 -19.07
C LEU A 33 -18.64 46.54 -18.19
N LYS A 34 -17.36 46.70 -17.84
CA LYS A 34 -16.85 47.89 -17.12
C LYS A 34 -16.99 49.17 -17.93
N ALA A 35 -16.80 49.12 -19.25
CA ALA A 35 -16.97 50.28 -20.11
C ALA A 35 -18.45 50.71 -20.20
N VAL A 36 -19.38 49.76 -20.25
CA VAL A 36 -20.82 50.04 -20.20
C VAL A 36 -21.21 50.64 -18.85
N ASP A 37 -20.72 50.09 -17.74
CA ASP A 37 -20.91 50.65 -16.38
C ASP A 37 -20.38 52.09 -16.27
N ALA A 38 -19.24 52.36 -16.91
CA ALA A 38 -18.61 53.67 -16.96
C ALA A 38 -19.30 54.67 -17.92
N GLY A 39 -20.41 54.28 -18.57
CA GLY A 39 -21.24 55.16 -19.37
C GLY A 39 -20.98 55.11 -20.89
N VAL A 40 -20.21 54.15 -21.39
CA VAL A 40 -20.07 53.91 -22.84
C VAL A 40 -21.19 52.98 -23.30
N THR A 41 -22.30 53.56 -23.74
CA THR A 41 -23.57 52.85 -23.96
C THR A 41 -23.92 52.64 -25.42
N THR A 42 -23.00 52.78 -26.37
CA THR A 42 -23.27 52.54 -27.81
C THR A 42 -22.31 51.52 -28.38
N MET A 43 -22.75 50.72 -29.37
CA MET A 43 -21.89 49.70 -29.99
C MET A 43 -20.68 50.34 -30.65
N GLN A 44 -20.89 51.45 -31.37
CA GLN A 44 -19.82 52.18 -32.02
C GLN A 44 -18.84 52.75 -30.99
N GLY A 45 -19.33 53.31 -29.88
CA GLY A 45 -18.48 53.81 -28.79
C GLY A 45 -17.64 52.72 -28.13
N LEU A 46 -18.20 51.52 -27.94
CA LEU A 46 -17.44 50.38 -27.42
C LEU A 46 -16.42 49.86 -28.45
N ALA A 47 -16.80 49.75 -29.72
CA ALA A 47 -15.91 49.30 -30.79
C ALA A 47 -14.69 50.25 -30.92
N ASP A 48 -14.94 51.56 -30.89
CA ASP A 48 -13.91 52.60 -30.95
C ASP A 48 -13.00 52.57 -29.70
N LEU A 49 -13.58 52.38 -28.50
CA LEU A 49 -12.83 52.32 -27.24
C LEU A 49 -11.86 51.14 -27.20
N PHE A 50 -12.28 49.97 -27.67
CA PHE A 50 -11.48 48.75 -27.65
C PHE A 50 -10.66 48.53 -28.92
N GLY A 51 -10.78 49.41 -29.92
CA GLY A 51 -10.11 49.27 -31.23
C GLY A 51 -10.56 48.02 -31.99
N LEU A 52 -11.78 47.56 -31.75
CA LEU A 52 -12.35 46.36 -32.35
C LEU A 52 -13.21 46.72 -33.57
N THR A 53 -13.27 45.82 -34.54
CA THR A 53 -14.21 46.02 -35.66
C THR A 53 -15.66 45.95 -35.15
N PRO A 54 -16.61 46.71 -35.73
CA PRO A 54 -18.01 46.67 -35.32
C PRO A 54 -18.59 45.25 -35.32
N ARG A 55 -18.16 44.39 -36.25
CA ARG A 55 -18.60 42.99 -36.33
C ARG A 55 -18.17 42.15 -35.13
N LEU A 56 -16.91 42.29 -34.68
CA LEU A 56 -16.42 41.59 -33.48
C LEU A 56 -17.11 42.11 -32.21
N MET A 57 -17.44 43.40 -32.17
CA MET A 57 -18.20 43.98 -31.06
C MET A 57 -19.65 43.47 -31.02
N VAL A 58 -20.29 43.29 -32.19
CA VAL A 58 -21.62 42.65 -32.30
C VAL A 58 -21.59 41.22 -31.78
N ASP A 59 -20.59 40.43 -32.16
CA ASP A 59 -20.48 39.04 -31.71
C ASP A 59 -20.31 38.98 -30.18
N LEU A 60 -19.42 39.81 -29.63
CA LEU A 60 -19.16 39.90 -28.19
C LEU A 60 -20.38 40.40 -27.39
N LEU A 61 -21.05 41.45 -27.87
CA LEU A 61 -22.28 41.94 -27.23
C LEU A 61 -23.44 40.95 -27.39
N GLY A 62 -23.47 40.18 -28.48
CA GLY A 62 -24.42 39.10 -28.68
C GLY A 62 -24.25 37.99 -27.63
N ASP A 63 -23.02 37.67 -27.25
CA ASP A 63 -22.73 36.69 -26.19
C ASP A 63 -23.07 37.23 -24.80
N LEU A 64 -22.78 38.51 -24.52
CA LEU A 64 -23.19 39.17 -23.28
C LEU A 64 -24.72 39.31 -23.15
N TRP A 65 -25.44 39.52 -24.26
CA TRP A 65 -26.91 39.52 -24.27
C TRP A 65 -27.47 38.13 -23.99
N ARG A 66 -26.95 37.07 -24.65
CA ARG A 66 -27.43 35.69 -24.47
C ARG A 66 -27.23 35.20 -23.04
N THR A 67 -26.18 35.67 -22.37
CA THR A 67 -25.90 35.41 -20.95
C THR A 67 -26.66 36.34 -19.99
N GLN A 68 -27.58 37.17 -20.51
CA GLN A 68 -28.40 38.12 -19.75
C GLN A 68 -27.60 39.16 -18.95
N ARG A 69 -26.42 39.55 -19.45
CA ARG A 69 -25.51 40.50 -18.79
C ARG A 69 -25.68 41.94 -19.31
N VAL A 70 -26.12 42.09 -20.56
CA VAL A 70 -26.46 43.40 -21.16
C VAL A 70 -27.84 43.36 -21.82
N PHE A 71 -28.49 44.51 -21.88
CA PHE A 71 -29.70 44.77 -22.65
C PHE A 71 -29.48 45.95 -23.61
N PHE A 72 -30.30 46.00 -24.66
CA PHE A 72 -30.35 47.03 -25.69
C PHE A 72 -31.72 47.68 -25.61
N GLU A 73 -31.73 48.99 -25.45
CA GLU A 73 -32.89 49.83 -25.65
C GLU A 73 -32.73 50.55 -26.99
N PHE A 74 -33.80 50.63 -27.76
CA PHE A 74 -33.83 51.37 -29.01
C PHE A 74 -34.81 52.53 -28.86
N ASP A 75 -34.37 53.75 -29.18
CA ASP A 75 -35.25 54.91 -29.15
C ASP A 75 -36.20 54.98 -30.36
N GLU A 76 -37.10 55.97 -30.37
CA GLU A 76 -38.08 56.17 -31.46
C GLU A 76 -37.44 56.44 -32.84
N PHE A 77 -36.14 56.76 -32.88
CA PHE A 77 -35.37 57.00 -34.10
C PHE A 77 -34.43 55.82 -34.46
N GLY A 78 -34.49 54.72 -33.69
CA GLY A 78 -33.71 53.51 -33.91
C GLY A 78 -32.27 53.57 -33.39
N ALA A 79 -31.91 54.56 -32.56
CA ALA A 79 -30.61 54.62 -31.92
C ALA A 79 -30.54 53.64 -30.74
N GLU A 80 -29.50 52.82 -30.73
CA GLU A 80 -29.27 51.78 -29.72
C GLU A 80 -28.57 52.34 -28.48
N THR A 81 -29.05 51.95 -27.31
CA THR A 81 -28.43 52.21 -26.01
C THR A 81 -28.23 50.88 -25.28
N ILE A 82 -27.01 50.60 -24.86
CA ILE A 82 -26.59 49.39 -24.16
C ILE A 82 -26.59 49.67 -22.66
N GLN A 83 -27.25 48.81 -21.88
CA GLN A 83 -27.30 48.88 -20.42
C GLN A 83 -26.91 47.55 -19.79
N LEU A 84 -26.35 47.59 -18.57
CA LEU A 84 -26.08 46.40 -17.78
C LEU A 84 -27.36 45.82 -17.17
N SER A 85 -27.43 44.49 -17.04
CA SER A 85 -28.47 43.86 -16.24
C SER A 85 -28.21 44.04 -14.74
N PRO A 86 -29.26 43.98 -13.87
CA PRO A 86 -29.09 44.06 -12.43
C PRO A 86 -28.14 42.99 -11.86
N LEU A 87 -28.14 41.79 -12.48
CA LEU A 87 -27.24 40.69 -12.14
C LEU A 87 -25.78 41.05 -12.48
N ALA A 88 -25.52 41.58 -13.68
CA ALA A 88 -24.18 41.95 -14.10
C ALA A 88 -23.62 43.13 -13.29
N ALA A 89 -24.46 44.10 -12.93
CA ALA A 89 -24.06 45.24 -12.09
C ALA A 89 -23.68 44.79 -10.66
N ASP A 90 -24.45 43.89 -10.04
CA ASP A 90 -24.16 43.36 -8.70
C ASP A 90 -22.91 42.47 -8.68
N GLU A 91 -22.67 41.70 -9.74
CA GLU A 91 -21.44 40.91 -9.91
C GLU A 91 -20.21 41.79 -10.15
N LEU A 92 -20.33 42.86 -10.95
CA LEU A 92 -19.25 43.82 -11.20
C LEU A 92 -18.84 44.56 -9.92
N ALA A 93 -19.81 44.93 -9.08
CA ALA A 93 -19.59 45.64 -7.82
C ALA A 93 -18.87 44.79 -6.75
N LYS A 94 -18.99 43.46 -6.83
CA LYS A 94 -18.38 42.52 -5.87
C LYS A 94 -16.98 42.04 -6.28
N LEU A 95 -16.49 42.44 -7.46
CA LEU A 95 -15.19 42.00 -7.97
C LEU A 95 -14.03 42.83 -7.41
N PRO A 96 -12.99 42.18 -6.84
CA PRO A 96 -11.71 42.83 -6.54
C PRO A 96 -11.04 43.40 -7.80
N GLU A 97 -10.28 44.49 -7.67
CA GLU A 97 -9.49 45.05 -8.78
C GLU A 97 -8.61 43.98 -9.45
N GLY A 98 -8.78 43.78 -10.75
CA GLY A 98 -8.02 42.82 -11.56
C GLY A 98 -8.66 41.44 -11.77
N GLN A 99 -9.86 41.17 -11.26
CA GLN A 99 -10.60 39.91 -11.52
C GLN A 99 -11.70 40.07 -12.58
N ALA A 100 -11.96 38.97 -13.31
CA ALA A 100 -12.95 38.86 -14.38
C ALA A 100 -14.26 38.22 -13.89
N ILE A 101 -15.40 38.57 -14.52
CA ILE A 101 -16.69 37.94 -14.26
C ILE A 101 -16.75 36.55 -14.93
N ASP A 102 -17.26 35.54 -14.23
CA ASP A 102 -17.51 34.20 -14.76
C ASP A 102 -18.61 34.23 -15.84
N ALA A 103 -18.29 34.02 -17.11
CA ALA A 103 -19.28 33.72 -18.14
C ALA A 103 -19.48 32.21 -18.25
N ALA A 104 -20.69 31.76 -17.93
CA ALA A 104 -21.15 30.41 -18.20
C ALA A 104 -21.42 30.26 -19.71
N LEU A 105 -20.37 29.99 -20.48
CA LEU A 105 -20.54 29.45 -21.83
C LEU A 105 -21.16 28.07 -21.67
N SER A 106 -22.43 27.96 -22.05
CA SER A 106 -23.21 26.76 -21.85
C SER A 106 -23.79 26.29 -23.17
N ILE A 107 -23.22 25.22 -23.72
CA ILE A 107 -23.59 24.64 -25.00
C ILE A 107 -24.53 23.47 -24.73
N PRO A 108 -25.80 23.53 -25.15
CA PRO A 108 -26.68 22.37 -25.11
C PRO A 108 -26.21 21.35 -26.15
N ASP A 109 -26.07 20.10 -25.73
CA ASP A 109 -25.71 18.98 -26.59
C ASP A 109 -26.59 17.76 -26.30
N THR A 110 -26.53 16.73 -27.13
CA THR A 110 -27.25 15.48 -26.93
C THR A 110 -26.34 14.30 -27.21
N GLU A 111 -26.29 13.35 -26.28
CA GLU A 111 -25.46 12.16 -26.41
C GLU A 111 -26.26 10.88 -26.15
N ASP A 112 -26.02 9.85 -26.96
CA ASP A 112 -26.54 8.52 -26.73
C ASP A 112 -25.57 7.75 -25.82
N VAL A 113 -26.06 7.25 -24.68
CA VAL A 113 -25.29 6.47 -23.71
C VAL A 113 -25.94 5.12 -23.44
N LEU A 114 -25.22 4.23 -22.78
CA LEU A 114 -25.68 2.92 -22.36
C LEU A 114 -25.91 2.89 -20.86
N LEU A 115 -27.12 2.53 -20.44
CA LEU A 115 -27.41 2.16 -19.07
C LEU A 115 -27.22 0.65 -18.92
N ASP A 116 -26.20 0.25 -18.16
CA ASP A 116 -26.04 -1.10 -17.66
C ASP A 116 -27.17 -1.41 -16.68
N THR A 117 -28.08 -2.32 -17.06
CA THR A 117 -29.26 -2.61 -16.23
C THR A 117 -28.91 -3.36 -14.95
N LEU A 118 -27.78 -4.08 -14.91
CA LEU A 118 -27.40 -4.84 -13.72
C LEU A 118 -26.79 -3.93 -12.64
N THR A 119 -25.93 -3.00 -13.06
CA THR A 119 -25.11 -2.18 -12.15
C THR A 119 -25.59 -0.74 -12.02
N GLY A 120 -26.50 -0.29 -12.88
CA GLY A 120 -26.92 1.11 -12.95
C GLY A 120 -25.88 2.04 -13.59
N ARG A 121 -24.79 1.49 -14.12
CA ARG A 121 -23.70 2.28 -14.69
C ARG A 121 -24.08 2.89 -16.03
N VAL A 122 -23.76 4.16 -16.20
CA VAL A 122 -23.82 4.84 -17.50
C VAL A 122 -22.48 4.69 -18.21
N LEU A 123 -22.53 4.20 -19.45
CA LEU A 123 -21.40 3.85 -20.30
C LEU A 123 -21.47 4.60 -21.63
N PRO A 124 -20.33 4.90 -22.27
CA PRO A 124 -20.35 5.43 -23.63
C PRO A 124 -20.91 4.37 -24.60
N LEU A 125 -21.59 4.82 -25.67
CA LEU A 125 -22.23 3.92 -26.66
C LEU A 125 -21.26 2.92 -27.30
N THR A 126 -19.96 3.25 -27.34
CA THR A 126 -18.87 2.42 -27.86
C THR A 126 -18.51 1.23 -26.96
N ALA A 127 -18.86 1.27 -25.66
CA ALA A 127 -18.57 0.19 -24.73
C ALA A 127 -19.47 -1.05 -24.97
N GLY A 128 -20.65 -0.85 -25.58
CA GLY A 128 -21.61 -1.92 -25.84
C GLY A 128 -21.55 -2.48 -27.25
N ARG A 129 -21.83 -3.78 -27.38
CA ARG A 129 -21.91 -4.53 -28.64
C ARG A 129 -23.36 -4.85 -28.98
N PHE A 130 -23.70 -4.91 -30.26
CA PHE A 130 -25.05 -5.32 -30.70
C PHE A 130 -25.34 -6.80 -30.47
N ALA A 131 -24.29 -7.62 -30.44
CA ALA A 131 -24.38 -9.04 -30.12
C ALA A 131 -23.44 -9.37 -28.95
N PRO A 132 -23.86 -10.23 -28.01
CA PRO A 132 -22.98 -10.72 -26.96
C PRO A 132 -21.90 -11.60 -27.58
N GLY A 133 -20.68 -11.56 -27.06
CA GLY A 133 -19.60 -12.43 -27.55
C GLY A 133 -19.91 -13.93 -27.33
N ARG A 134 -20.76 -14.26 -26.36
CA ARG A 134 -21.33 -15.59 -26.14
C ARG A 134 -22.79 -15.48 -25.71
N ALA A 135 -23.71 -15.94 -26.57
CA ALA A 135 -25.16 -15.83 -26.33
C ALA A 135 -25.65 -16.57 -25.08
N ASN A 136 -24.98 -17.65 -24.68
CA ASN A 136 -25.29 -18.41 -23.48
C ASN A 136 -24.67 -17.83 -22.20
N LEU A 137 -23.94 -16.70 -22.26
CA LEU A 137 -23.41 -15.97 -21.09
C LEU A 137 -24.07 -14.59 -20.94
N VAL A 138 -25.27 -14.41 -21.49
CA VAL A 138 -26.07 -13.21 -21.29
C VAL A 138 -26.82 -13.29 -19.96
N VAL A 139 -26.66 -12.28 -19.12
CA VAL A 139 -27.35 -12.18 -17.83
C VAL A 139 -28.84 -11.93 -18.06
N THR A 140 -29.70 -12.80 -17.54
CA THR A 140 -31.14 -12.64 -17.68
C THR A 140 -31.63 -11.40 -16.92
N ARG A 141 -32.34 -10.51 -17.63
CA ARG A 141 -32.95 -9.31 -17.06
C ARG A 141 -34.01 -9.62 -16.01
N SER A 142 -34.11 -8.76 -15.01
CA SER A 142 -35.05 -8.81 -13.89
C SER A 142 -35.85 -7.52 -13.76
N PRO A 143 -37.09 -7.57 -13.22
CA PRO A 143 -37.86 -6.35 -12.91
C PRO A 143 -37.21 -5.42 -11.87
N GLN A 144 -36.28 -5.94 -11.06
CA GLN A 144 -35.51 -5.18 -10.05
C GLN A 144 -34.22 -4.57 -10.63
N ASP A 145 -33.89 -4.90 -11.88
CA ASP A 145 -32.70 -4.35 -12.54
C ASP A 145 -32.98 -2.89 -12.92
N TRP A 146 -31.93 -2.08 -13.00
CA TRP A 146 -32.00 -0.65 -13.25
C TRP A 146 -32.74 -0.34 -14.56
N THR A 147 -33.54 0.71 -14.51
CA THR A 147 -34.24 1.29 -15.66
C THR A 147 -33.92 2.78 -15.76
N ALA A 148 -34.28 3.40 -16.88
CA ALA A 148 -34.17 4.84 -17.04
C ALA A 148 -34.83 5.64 -15.89
N ALA A 149 -35.89 5.12 -15.27
CA ALA A 149 -36.58 5.79 -14.16
C ALA A 149 -35.76 5.85 -12.86
N ASN A 150 -34.71 5.03 -12.74
CA ASN A 150 -33.88 4.97 -11.55
C ASN A 150 -32.65 5.90 -11.64
N VAL A 151 -32.41 6.55 -12.78
CA VAL A 151 -31.19 7.33 -13.02
C VAL A 151 -31.37 8.76 -12.50
N GLU A 152 -30.67 9.09 -11.41
CA GLU A 152 -30.62 10.45 -10.86
C GLU A 152 -29.82 11.40 -11.80
N PRO A 153 -30.30 12.64 -12.05
CA PRO A 153 -29.64 13.61 -12.94
C PRO A 153 -28.19 13.92 -12.57
N ASP A 154 -27.88 14.04 -11.28
CA ASP A 154 -26.53 14.37 -10.82
C ASP A 154 -25.56 13.19 -10.99
N ALA A 155 -26.04 11.97 -10.75
CA ALA A 155 -25.27 10.75 -10.98
C ALA A 155 -24.99 10.55 -12.47
N LEU A 156 -25.95 10.90 -13.33
CA LEU A 156 -25.83 10.90 -14.78
C LEU A 156 -24.77 11.91 -15.24
N ALA A 157 -24.84 13.17 -14.78
CA ALA A 157 -23.87 14.21 -15.10
C ALA A 157 -22.44 13.84 -14.65
N ALA A 158 -22.29 13.31 -13.43
CA ALA A 158 -20.99 12.85 -12.93
C ALA A 158 -20.43 11.66 -13.73
N ALA A 159 -21.28 10.73 -14.17
CA ALA A 159 -20.88 9.60 -14.99
C ALA A 159 -20.42 10.04 -16.39
N LEU A 160 -21.12 10.98 -16.99
CA LEU A 160 -20.77 11.57 -18.28
C LEU A 160 -19.47 12.37 -18.21
N ASN A 161 -19.25 13.17 -17.16
CA ASN A 161 -17.98 13.87 -16.92
C ASN A 161 -16.79 12.91 -16.86
N ARG A 162 -16.90 11.81 -16.10
CA ARG A 162 -15.87 10.76 -16.07
C ARG A 162 -15.65 10.09 -17.43
N SER A 163 -16.69 10.02 -18.27
CA SER A 163 -16.57 9.47 -19.61
C SER A 163 -15.90 10.44 -20.59
N LEU A 164 -16.18 11.74 -20.49
CA LEU A 164 -15.52 12.78 -21.27
C LEU A 164 -14.02 12.88 -20.92
N GLU A 165 -13.67 12.77 -19.64
CA GLU A 165 -12.26 12.75 -19.20
C GLU A 165 -11.46 11.60 -19.83
N ARG A 166 -12.07 10.40 -19.99
CA ARG A 166 -11.41 9.26 -20.67
C ARG A 166 -11.27 9.44 -22.18
N ARG A 167 -12.07 10.31 -22.81
CA ARG A 167 -11.95 10.62 -24.25
C ARG A 167 -10.79 11.57 -24.54
N LYS A 168 -10.35 12.37 -23.57
CA LYS A 168 -9.22 13.31 -23.75
C LYS A 168 -7.91 12.62 -24.15
N ASP A 169 -7.67 11.38 -23.72
CA ASP A 169 -6.51 10.57 -24.15
C ASP A 169 -6.51 10.23 -25.66
N THR A 170 -7.62 10.50 -26.37
CA THR A 170 -7.75 10.28 -27.83
C THR A 170 -7.71 11.55 -28.68
N GLY A 171 -7.52 12.73 -28.07
CA GLY A 171 -7.03 13.94 -28.73
C GLY A 171 -8.05 14.80 -29.50
N LEU A 172 -9.36 14.67 -29.28
CA LEU A 172 -10.37 15.32 -30.16
C LEU A 172 -11.43 16.23 -29.51
N ASP A 173 -11.45 16.46 -28.20
CA ASP A 173 -12.37 17.45 -27.61
C ASP A 173 -11.67 18.38 -26.61
N GLY A 174 -11.93 19.67 -26.78
CA GLY A 174 -11.42 20.75 -25.95
C GLY A 174 -11.87 20.66 -24.49
N ASP A 175 -11.42 21.62 -23.69
CA ASP A 175 -11.48 21.63 -22.23
C ASP A 175 -12.92 21.86 -21.68
N MET A 176 -13.87 20.97 -21.99
CA MET A 176 -15.29 21.07 -21.64
C MET A 176 -15.68 20.10 -20.52
N GLN A 177 -16.69 20.45 -19.74
CA GLN A 177 -17.33 19.64 -18.70
C GLN A 177 -18.86 19.70 -18.82
N VAL A 178 -19.54 18.61 -18.43
CA VAL A 178 -20.99 18.55 -18.25
C VAL A 178 -21.37 19.30 -16.99
N LEU A 179 -22.13 20.38 -17.13
CA LEU A 179 -22.73 21.14 -16.03
C LEU A 179 -24.00 20.47 -15.52
N GLN A 180 -24.85 19.99 -16.44
CA GLN A 180 -26.10 19.29 -16.15
C GLN A 180 -26.40 18.23 -17.21
N ALA A 181 -27.10 17.16 -16.82
CA ALA A 181 -27.53 16.09 -17.71
C ALA A 181 -28.95 15.63 -17.37
N TYR A 182 -29.80 15.50 -18.40
CA TYR A 182 -31.19 15.09 -18.25
C TYR A 182 -31.58 14.05 -19.29
N LEU A 183 -32.42 13.08 -18.93
CA LEU A 183 -32.99 12.15 -19.91
C LEU A 183 -33.86 12.91 -20.91
N ALA A 184 -33.70 12.63 -22.20
CA ALA A 184 -34.50 13.27 -23.23
C ALA A 184 -35.99 12.84 -23.12
N PRO A 185 -36.95 13.75 -23.39
CA PRO A 185 -38.37 13.40 -23.49
C PRO A 185 -38.63 12.25 -24.47
N LYS A 186 -39.68 11.47 -24.23
CA LYS A 186 -40.05 10.28 -25.03
C LYS A 186 -40.19 10.56 -26.54
N ASP A 187 -40.47 11.81 -26.92
CA ASP A 187 -40.66 12.22 -28.31
C ASP A 187 -39.34 12.46 -29.08
N LEU A 188 -38.21 12.58 -28.36
CA LEU A 188 -36.86 12.77 -28.92
C LEU A 188 -35.99 11.51 -28.82
N THR A 189 -36.50 10.45 -28.20
CA THR A 189 -35.77 9.18 -28.04
C THR A 189 -35.80 8.41 -29.37
N LYS A 190 -34.62 8.12 -29.92
CA LYS A 190 -34.52 7.16 -31.05
C LYS A 190 -35.04 5.79 -30.58
N ALA A 191 -35.54 4.97 -31.52
CA ALA A 191 -36.04 3.62 -31.22
C ALA A 191 -35.05 2.87 -30.31
N ALA A 192 -35.48 2.52 -29.09
CA ALA A 192 -34.64 1.88 -28.09
C ALA A 192 -34.17 0.51 -28.62
N PHE A 193 -32.88 0.39 -28.92
CA PHE A 193 -32.26 -0.88 -29.22
C PHE A 193 -31.33 -1.29 -28.08
N THR A 194 -31.31 -2.58 -27.80
CA THR A 194 -30.48 -3.17 -26.75
C THR A 194 -29.05 -3.36 -27.24
N LYS A 195 -28.07 -3.05 -26.39
CA LYS A 195 -26.67 -3.47 -26.55
C LYS A 195 -26.24 -4.34 -25.36
N PHE A 196 -25.09 -4.98 -25.47
CA PHE A 196 -24.50 -5.82 -24.43
C PHE A 196 -23.13 -5.30 -24.03
N ALA A 197 -22.92 -5.09 -22.73
CA ALA A 197 -21.62 -4.75 -22.15
C ALA A 197 -21.01 -5.97 -21.45
N PRO A 198 -19.70 -6.23 -21.60
CA PRO A 198 -19.03 -7.28 -20.85
C PRO A 198 -18.87 -6.87 -19.38
N LEU A 199 -19.05 -7.85 -18.49
CA LEU A 199 -18.78 -7.76 -17.07
C LEU A 199 -17.88 -8.93 -16.67
N SER A 200 -16.70 -8.62 -16.13
CA SER A 200 -15.73 -9.63 -15.75
C SER A 200 -16.12 -10.29 -14.43
N VAL A 201 -16.34 -11.61 -14.47
CA VAL A 201 -16.69 -12.40 -13.28
C VAL A 201 -15.75 -13.58 -13.09
N GLN A 202 -15.56 -13.99 -11.85
CA GLN A 202 -14.95 -15.26 -11.49
C GLN A 202 -16.07 -16.23 -11.13
N ALA A 203 -16.13 -17.37 -11.81
CA ALA A 203 -17.07 -18.43 -11.48
C ALA A 203 -16.35 -19.65 -10.92
N GLY A 204 -17.00 -20.30 -9.97
CA GLY A 204 -16.40 -21.39 -9.21
C GLY A 204 -17.41 -22.38 -8.67
N VAL A 205 -17.04 -23.66 -8.63
CA VAL A 205 -17.87 -24.69 -7.99
C VAL A 205 -17.28 -25.03 -6.64
N ASP A 206 -18.09 -24.87 -5.60
CA ASP A 206 -17.77 -25.21 -4.21
C ASP A 206 -18.84 -26.15 -3.65
N GLY A 207 -18.45 -27.35 -3.23
CA GLY A 207 -19.38 -28.36 -2.71
C GLY A 207 -20.56 -28.71 -3.64
N GLY A 208 -20.41 -28.51 -4.96
CA GLY A 208 -21.48 -28.69 -5.97
C GLY A 208 -22.38 -27.46 -6.19
N ARG A 209 -22.23 -26.40 -5.38
CA ARG A 209 -22.86 -25.09 -5.59
C ARG A 209 -21.99 -24.23 -6.50
N LEU A 210 -22.62 -23.49 -7.41
CA LEU A 210 -21.93 -22.50 -8.23
C LEU A 210 -21.90 -21.18 -7.46
N VAL A 211 -20.70 -20.62 -7.33
CA VAL A 211 -20.40 -19.32 -6.72
C VAL A 211 -19.87 -18.40 -7.82
N VAL A 212 -20.33 -17.16 -7.82
CA VAL A 212 -19.91 -16.14 -8.79
C VAL A 212 -19.39 -14.95 -8.02
N ARG A 213 -18.28 -14.37 -8.47
CA ARG A 213 -17.71 -13.12 -7.95
C ARG A 213 -17.52 -12.13 -9.06
N VAL A 214 -17.83 -10.86 -8.83
CA VAL A 214 -17.56 -9.81 -9.81
C VAL A 214 -16.14 -9.31 -9.58
N VAL A 215 -15.30 -9.36 -10.61
CA VAL A 215 -13.89 -8.93 -10.53
C VAL A 215 -13.56 -7.81 -11.50
N ASP A 216 -14.60 -7.15 -12.01
CA ASP A 216 -14.47 -6.01 -12.89
C ASP A 216 -13.94 -4.79 -12.10
N LYS A 217 -12.64 -4.56 -12.23
CA LYS A 217 -11.92 -3.45 -11.56
C LYS A 217 -12.44 -2.06 -11.94
N SER A 218 -13.26 -1.94 -12.99
CA SER A 218 -13.88 -0.68 -13.37
C SER A 218 -15.08 -0.31 -12.48
N LEU A 219 -15.50 -1.20 -11.58
CA LEU A 219 -16.61 -1.01 -10.64
C LEU A 219 -16.10 -0.75 -9.21
N PRO A 220 -16.72 0.16 -8.45
CA PRO A 220 -16.52 0.28 -7.00
C PRO A 220 -16.97 -0.99 -6.25
N SER A 221 -16.38 -1.27 -5.07
CA SER A 221 -16.62 -2.50 -4.31
C SER A 221 -18.10 -2.74 -3.95
N ASN A 222 -18.84 -1.70 -3.56
CA ASN A 222 -20.27 -1.81 -3.27
C ASN A 222 -21.10 -2.21 -4.51
N VAL A 223 -20.74 -1.70 -5.69
CA VAL A 223 -21.39 -2.06 -6.97
C VAL A 223 -21.00 -3.46 -7.41
N GLN A 224 -19.74 -3.87 -7.20
CA GLN A 224 -19.31 -5.25 -7.42
C GLN A 224 -20.11 -6.22 -6.56
N LEU A 225 -20.27 -5.91 -5.26
CA LEU A 225 -21.07 -6.69 -4.33
C LEU A 225 -22.52 -6.76 -4.81
N GLN A 226 -23.17 -5.65 -5.17
CA GLN A 226 -24.55 -5.66 -5.68
C GLN A 226 -24.73 -6.46 -7.00
N ALA A 227 -23.75 -6.40 -7.90
CA ALA A 227 -23.77 -7.16 -9.13
C ALA A 227 -23.55 -8.67 -8.86
N GLU A 228 -22.58 -9.00 -8.03
CA GLU A 228 -22.31 -10.35 -7.53
C GLU A 228 -23.55 -10.93 -6.87
N SER A 229 -24.16 -10.13 -6.02
CA SER A 229 -25.41 -10.39 -5.35
C SER A 229 -26.51 -10.84 -6.32
N ARG A 230 -26.75 -10.04 -7.35
CA ARG A 230 -27.81 -10.29 -8.33
C ARG A 230 -27.50 -11.47 -9.25
N LEU A 231 -26.23 -11.74 -9.55
CA LEU A 231 -25.79 -12.91 -10.29
C LEU A 231 -25.93 -14.19 -9.46
N GLN A 232 -25.56 -14.15 -8.18
CA GLN A 232 -25.70 -15.27 -7.25
C GLN A 232 -27.17 -15.65 -7.06
N LEU A 233 -28.07 -14.66 -6.96
CA LEU A 233 -29.52 -14.88 -6.97
C LEU A 233 -29.97 -15.63 -8.22
N LEU A 234 -29.44 -15.28 -9.38
CA LEU A 234 -29.81 -15.90 -10.65
C LEU A 234 -29.31 -17.34 -10.74
N VAL A 235 -28.09 -17.60 -10.28
CA VAL A 235 -27.52 -18.95 -10.13
C VAL A 235 -28.41 -19.84 -9.28
N GLU A 236 -28.96 -19.28 -8.21
CA GLU A 236 -29.78 -20.03 -7.25
C GLU A 236 -31.22 -20.22 -7.71
N THR A 237 -31.86 -19.17 -8.21
CA THR A 237 -33.27 -19.19 -8.59
C THR A 237 -33.50 -19.83 -9.95
N GLN A 238 -32.52 -19.78 -10.84
CA GLN A 238 -32.60 -20.27 -12.21
C GLN A 238 -31.46 -21.23 -12.54
N SER A 239 -31.20 -22.19 -11.65
CA SER A 239 -30.08 -23.14 -11.75
C SER A 239 -30.07 -23.95 -13.05
N LYS A 240 -31.22 -24.14 -13.71
CA LYS A 240 -31.37 -24.84 -15.00
C LYS A 240 -31.33 -23.93 -16.23
N SER A 241 -31.19 -22.61 -16.07
CA SER A 241 -31.11 -21.69 -17.20
C SER A 241 -29.85 -21.91 -18.03
N ALA A 242 -29.92 -21.61 -19.33
CA ALA A 242 -28.78 -21.72 -20.23
C ALA A 242 -27.56 -20.91 -19.74
N PHE A 243 -27.81 -19.73 -19.17
CA PHE A 243 -26.79 -18.90 -18.53
C PHE A 243 -26.06 -19.62 -17.40
N VAL A 244 -26.80 -20.14 -16.42
CA VAL A 244 -26.20 -20.78 -15.24
C VAL A 244 -25.48 -22.07 -15.61
N GLN A 245 -26.01 -22.83 -16.56
CA GLN A 245 -25.36 -24.05 -17.05
C GLN A 245 -24.06 -23.73 -17.80
N ALA A 246 -24.05 -22.69 -18.63
CA ALA A 246 -22.84 -22.23 -19.32
C ALA A 246 -21.79 -21.70 -18.33
N LEU A 247 -22.21 -20.93 -17.32
CA LEU A 247 -21.33 -20.41 -16.28
C LEU A 247 -20.75 -21.53 -15.40
N ARG A 248 -21.57 -22.53 -15.06
CA ARG A 248 -21.14 -23.74 -14.33
C ARG A 248 -20.12 -24.55 -15.13
N GLY A 249 -20.31 -24.70 -16.43
CA GLY A 249 -19.36 -25.39 -17.31
C GLY A 249 -18.02 -24.67 -17.49
N ALA A 250 -17.97 -23.36 -17.20
CA ALA A 250 -16.77 -22.54 -17.29
C ALA A 250 -16.05 -22.34 -15.94
N ALA A 251 -16.64 -22.78 -14.83
CA ALA A 251 -16.18 -22.55 -13.47
C ALA A 251 -15.05 -23.51 -13.04
N ASP A 252 -14.10 -23.01 -12.26
CA ASP A 252 -13.05 -23.85 -11.63
C ASP A 252 -13.54 -24.45 -10.30
N GLN A 253 -12.89 -25.53 -9.84
CA GLN A 253 -12.96 -25.91 -8.43
C GLN A 253 -12.27 -24.83 -7.59
N VAL A 254 -12.98 -24.24 -6.63
CA VAL A 254 -12.45 -23.11 -5.86
C VAL A 254 -11.91 -23.56 -4.52
N ALA A 255 -10.66 -23.19 -4.23
CA ALA A 255 -10.18 -23.07 -2.86
C ALA A 255 -10.68 -21.72 -2.31
N ASP A 256 -11.52 -21.81 -1.30
CA ASP A 256 -12.32 -20.74 -0.69
C ASP A 256 -11.50 -19.50 -0.29
N ARG A 257 -11.93 -18.28 -0.66
CA ARG A 257 -11.33 -17.03 -0.15
C ARG A 257 -12.41 -16.01 0.17
N ARG A 258 -12.82 -15.93 1.43
CA ARG A 258 -13.68 -14.88 1.99
C ARG A 258 -13.09 -13.48 1.75
N ASP A 259 -13.97 -12.50 1.61
CA ASP A 259 -13.59 -11.09 1.62
C ASP A 259 -13.36 -10.63 3.07
N ASP A 260 -12.16 -10.94 3.59
CA ASP A 260 -11.70 -10.63 4.95
C ASP A 260 -10.53 -9.64 4.87
N ILE A 261 -10.76 -8.41 5.32
CA ILE A 261 -9.79 -7.33 5.28
C ILE A 261 -8.54 -7.63 6.12
N HIS A 262 -8.69 -8.29 7.28
CA HIS A 262 -7.56 -8.66 8.13
C HIS A 262 -6.67 -9.69 7.43
N GLN A 263 -7.29 -10.65 6.73
CA GLN A 263 -6.55 -11.63 5.93
C GLN A 263 -5.85 -10.97 4.74
N ASP A 264 -6.52 -10.05 4.04
CA ASP A 264 -5.94 -9.38 2.89
C ASP A 264 -4.78 -8.47 3.26
N LEU A 265 -4.84 -7.83 4.44
CA LEU A 265 -3.76 -7.05 5.04
C LEU A 265 -2.62 -7.94 5.52
N ALA A 266 -2.89 -9.03 6.24
CA ALA A 266 -1.85 -9.98 6.65
C ALA A 266 -1.13 -10.57 5.43
N GLY A 267 -1.88 -11.00 4.42
CA GLY A 267 -1.33 -11.49 3.16
C GLY A 267 -0.68 -10.40 2.30
N PHE A 268 -0.92 -9.12 2.59
CA PHE A 268 -0.20 -8.01 1.99
C PHE A 268 1.14 -7.80 2.67
N VAL A 269 1.19 -7.79 4.01
CA VAL A 269 2.43 -7.67 4.79
C VAL A 269 3.42 -8.79 4.45
N VAL A 270 2.93 -10.04 4.35
CA VAL A 270 3.78 -11.18 3.95
C VAL A 270 4.33 -11.02 2.52
N ALA A 271 3.48 -10.57 1.59
CA ALA A 271 3.90 -10.34 0.21
C ALA A 271 4.89 -9.19 0.10
N ALA A 272 4.69 -8.12 0.87
CA ALA A 272 5.58 -6.98 0.97
C ALA A 272 6.96 -7.39 1.54
N GLY A 273 7.01 -8.17 2.62
CA GLY A 273 8.26 -8.66 3.18
C GLY A 273 9.07 -9.54 2.22
N SER A 274 8.40 -10.22 1.28
CA SER A 274 9.05 -11.04 0.25
C SER A 274 9.72 -10.21 -0.86
N LEU A 275 9.46 -8.89 -0.93
CA LEU A 275 10.03 -8.00 -1.94
C LEU A 275 11.56 -7.90 -1.85
N VAL A 276 12.13 -8.17 -0.67
CA VAL A 276 13.58 -8.20 -0.45
C VAL A 276 14.31 -9.18 -1.38
N HIS A 277 13.63 -10.23 -1.85
CA HIS A 277 14.18 -11.24 -2.75
C HIS A 277 13.91 -10.95 -4.24
N THR A 278 13.39 -9.76 -4.58
CA THR A 278 13.04 -9.40 -5.95
C THR A 278 14.27 -9.07 -6.77
N ALA A 279 14.45 -9.79 -7.89
CA ALA A 279 15.52 -9.54 -8.84
C ALA A 279 15.40 -8.13 -9.47
N PRO A 280 16.52 -7.42 -9.74
CA PRO A 280 16.52 -6.04 -10.24
C PRO A 280 15.52 -5.77 -11.37
N ALA A 281 15.52 -6.60 -12.41
CA ALA A 281 14.65 -6.46 -13.59
C ALA A 281 13.13 -6.52 -13.29
N ASN A 282 12.72 -6.98 -12.11
CA ASN A 282 11.32 -7.11 -11.72
C ASN A 282 10.89 -6.09 -10.65
N ARG A 283 11.82 -5.32 -10.05
CA ARG A 283 11.54 -4.46 -8.89
C ARG A 283 10.48 -3.41 -9.20
N ARG A 284 10.60 -2.68 -10.31
CA ARG A 284 9.58 -1.71 -10.78
C ARG A 284 8.20 -2.35 -10.92
N ARG A 285 8.11 -3.49 -11.61
CA ARG A 285 6.84 -4.21 -11.82
C ARG A 285 6.22 -4.67 -10.50
N ASP A 286 7.04 -5.23 -9.61
CA ASP A 286 6.55 -5.77 -8.33
C ASP A 286 6.22 -4.64 -7.33
N HIS A 287 6.89 -3.48 -7.42
CA HIS A 287 6.46 -2.23 -6.78
C HIS A 287 5.07 -1.83 -7.28
N ASP A 288 4.89 -1.66 -8.60
CA ASP A 288 3.62 -1.20 -9.17
C ASP A 288 2.45 -2.16 -8.85
N ARG A 289 2.73 -3.46 -8.80
CA ARG A 289 1.77 -4.48 -8.36
C ARG A 289 1.41 -4.35 -6.88
N THR A 290 2.40 -4.13 -6.01
CA THR A 290 2.20 -3.96 -4.56
C THR A 290 1.44 -2.67 -4.29
N ALA A 291 1.84 -1.59 -4.94
CA ALA A 291 1.15 -0.31 -4.99
C ALA A 291 -0.33 -0.43 -5.38
N SER A 292 -0.63 -1.08 -6.49
CA SER A 292 -2.02 -1.29 -6.93
C SER A 292 -2.83 -2.07 -5.87
N ARG A 293 -2.21 -3.04 -5.20
CA ARG A 293 -2.86 -3.78 -4.11
C ARG A 293 -3.07 -2.90 -2.87
N ALA A 294 -2.10 -2.05 -2.54
CA ALA A 294 -2.19 -1.07 -1.46
C ALA A 294 -3.33 -0.07 -1.71
N ASP A 295 -3.44 0.49 -2.91
CA ASP A 295 -4.50 1.46 -3.26
C ASP A 295 -5.90 0.84 -3.08
N ASN A 296 -6.07 -0.44 -3.47
CA ASN A 296 -7.31 -1.17 -3.23
C ASN A 296 -7.60 -1.39 -1.73
N LEU A 297 -6.58 -1.68 -0.92
CA LEU A 297 -6.73 -1.83 0.52
C LEU A 297 -7.08 -0.49 1.19
N VAL A 298 -6.42 0.60 0.79
CA VAL A 298 -6.72 1.95 1.27
C VAL A 298 -8.16 2.35 0.97
N ALA A 299 -8.63 2.13 -0.26
CA ALA A 299 -10.01 2.42 -0.64
C ALA A 299 -11.02 1.62 0.23
N ARG A 300 -10.73 0.35 0.53
CA ARG A 300 -11.55 -0.47 1.43
C ARG A 300 -11.52 0.01 2.87
N VAL A 301 -10.36 0.38 3.39
CA VAL A 301 -10.21 0.96 4.73
C VAL A 301 -11.00 2.27 4.85
N HIS A 302 -11.01 3.10 3.81
CA HIS A 302 -11.86 4.30 3.77
C HIS A 302 -13.36 3.97 3.77
N ASP A 303 -13.83 3.03 2.95
CA ASP A 303 -15.23 2.60 2.96
C ASP A 303 -15.64 2.03 4.33
N MET A 304 -14.75 1.26 4.98
CA MET A 304 -14.97 0.78 6.34
C MET A 304 -15.05 1.93 7.36
N ALA A 305 -14.16 2.93 7.24
CA ALA A 305 -14.15 4.08 8.13
C ALA A 305 -15.46 4.90 8.04
N GLU A 306 -16.04 5.04 6.85
CA GLU A 306 -17.34 5.70 6.64
C GLU A 306 -18.54 4.90 7.19
N ARG A 307 -18.35 3.61 7.47
CA ARG A 307 -19.37 2.68 7.97
C ARG A 307 -19.28 2.42 9.47
N GLN A 308 -18.42 3.15 10.18
CA GLN A 308 -18.31 3.07 11.64
C GLN A 308 -19.57 3.62 12.31
N MET A 309 -20.12 2.85 13.25
CA MET A 309 -21.30 3.27 14.02
C MET A 309 -21.17 2.84 15.47
N SER A 310 -21.74 3.62 16.38
CA SER A 310 -21.91 3.18 17.76
C SER A 310 -23.01 2.12 17.83
N ILE A 311 -22.80 1.09 18.64
CA ILE A 311 -23.71 -0.06 18.75
C ILE A 311 -24.12 -0.30 20.19
N THR A 312 -25.41 -0.53 20.41
CA THR A 312 -25.96 -1.03 21.67
C THR A 312 -26.70 -2.34 21.41
N VAL A 313 -26.32 -3.41 22.13
CA VAL A 313 -27.00 -4.71 22.06
C VAL A 313 -28.24 -4.69 22.95
N VAL A 314 -29.37 -5.14 22.42
CA VAL A 314 -30.63 -5.33 23.17
C VAL A 314 -31.01 -6.81 23.19
N ARG A 315 -31.39 -7.34 24.35
CA ARG A 315 -31.54 -8.79 24.61
C ARG A 315 -32.89 -9.16 25.20
N THR A 316 -33.42 -8.30 26.07
CA THR A 316 -34.70 -8.57 26.75
C THR A 316 -35.86 -7.86 26.07
N SER A 317 -37.09 -8.35 26.31
CA SER A 317 -38.31 -7.69 25.80
C SER A 317 -38.43 -6.24 26.26
N GLU A 318 -38.03 -5.98 27.50
CA GLU A 318 -38.08 -4.65 28.11
C GLU A 318 -36.99 -3.71 27.56
N GLU A 319 -35.78 -4.22 27.32
CA GLU A 319 -34.73 -3.47 26.64
C GLU A 319 -35.15 -3.08 25.22
N HIS A 320 -35.77 -3.99 24.47
CA HIS A 320 -36.30 -3.68 23.14
C HIS A 320 -37.38 -2.60 23.21
N ARG A 321 -38.35 -2.74 24.12
CA ARG A 321 -39.42 -1.76 24.30
C ARG A 321 -38.83 -0.37 24.61
N THR A 322 -37.88 -0.32 25.54
CA THR A 322 -37.20 0.92 25.95
C THR A 322 -36.43 1.54 24.79
N ALA A 323 -35.67 0.74 24.04
CA ALA A 323 -34.91 1.20 22.89
C ALA A 323 -35.82 1.75 21.77
N ILE A 324 -36.93 1.08 21.47
CA ILE A 324 -37.89 1.52 20.45
C ILE A 324 -38.56 2.83 20.86
N VAL A 325 -38.99 2.97 22.11
CA VAL A 325 -39.57 4.23 22.61
C VAL A 325 -38.55 5.35 22.55
N ALA A 326 -37.30 5.10 22.97
CA ALA A 326 -36.23 6.10 22.89
C ALA A 326 -35.93 6.53 21.45
N LEU A 327 -35.94 5.59 20.49
CA LEU A 327 -35.80 5.87 19.06
C LEU A 327 -36.94 6.76 18.55
N ILE A 328 -38.20 6.40 18.83
CA ILE A 328 -39.37 7.19 18.42
C ILE A 328 -39.35 8.58 19.05
N ASP A 329 -38.94 8.71 20.32
CA ASP A 329 -38.87 10.00 21.01
C ASP A 329 -37.72 10.88 20.50
N ALA A 330 -36.62 10.29 20.00
CA ALA A 330 -35.50 11.02 19.40
C ALA A 330 -35.79 11.52 17.97
N ALA A 331 -36.80 10.98 17.30
CA ALA A 331 -37.11 11.31 15.91
C ALA A 331 -37.47 12.79 15.71
N ALA A 332 -36.83 13.41 14.72
CA ALA A 332 -37.04 14.80 14.32
C ALA A 332 -37.88 14.94 13.04
N LYS A 333 -37.71 14.05 12.05
CA LYS A 333 -38.38 14.14 10.75
C LYS A 333 -39.18 12.88 10.41
N GLN A 334 -38.62 11.69 10.61
CA GLN A 334 -39.29 10.44 10.28
C GLN A 334 -38.99 9.27 11.22
N VAL A 335 -39.94 8.33 11.26
CA VAL A 335 -39.78 6.99 11.81
C VAL A 335 -40.31 5.97 10.79
N VAL A 336 -39.52 4.95 10.47
CA VAL A 336 -39.97 3.82 9.62
C VAL A 336 -39.94 2.54 10.43
N ILE A 337 -41.07 1.84 10.51
CA ILE A 337 -41.22 0.58 11.25
C ILE A 337 -41.51 -0.54 10.26
N SER A 338 -40.72 -1.60 10.28
CA SER A 338 -41.00 -2.84 9.55
C SER A 338 -41.23 -3.98 10.53
N VAL A 339 -42.35 -4.70 10.39
CA VAL A 339 -42.67 -5.86 11.21
C VAL A 339 -43.41 -6.95 10.43
N PRO A 340 -43.09 -8.24 10.62
CA PRO A 340 -43.84 -9.33 9.97
C PRO A 340 -45.28 -9.42 10.47
N TRP A 341 -45.52 -9.13 11.74
CA TRP A 341 -46.82 -9.22 12.37
C TRP A 341 -47.08 -7.95 13.15
N LEU A 342 -48.18 -7.27 12.82
CA LEU A 342 -48.65 -6.08 13.52
C LEU A 342 -49.95 -6.44 14.25
N LYS A 343 -49.87 -6.63 15.56
CA LYS A 343 -51.02 -6.96 16.43
C LYS A 343 -51.28 -5.82 17.41
N TYR A 344 -52.53 -5.70 17.86
CA TYR A 344 -52.92 -4.68 18.85
C TYR A 344 -52.33 -4.99 20.24
N HIS A 345 -52.88 -6.03 20.88
CA HIS A 345 -52.44 -6.50 22.20
C HIS A 345 -50.99 -6.99 22.12
N GLY A 346 -50.18 -6.67 23.13
CA GLY A 346 -48.77 -7.06 23.20
C GLY A 346 -47.92 -6.62 22.01
N GLY A 347 -48.42 -5.66 21.21
CA GLY A 347 -47.81 -5.19 19.98
C GLY A 347 -47.84 -3.67 19.90
N ILE A 348 -48.58 -3.12 18.95
CA ILE A 348 -48.57 -1.67 18.69
C ILE A 348 -49.06 -0.84 19.88
N GLU A 349 -49.93 -1.38 20.74
CA GLU A 349 -50.45 -0.66 21.92
C GLU A 349 -49.33 -0.13 22.83
N SER A 350 -48.21 -0.85 22.90
CA SER A 350 -47.05 -0.49 23.73
C SER A 350 -46.31 0.76 23.23
N TYR A 351 -46.57 1.19 21.99
CA TYR A 351 -45.88 2.30 21.32
C TYR A 351 -46.82 3.45 20.93
N VAL A 352 -48.15 3.29 21.07
CA VAL A 352 -49.15 4.30 20.67
C VAL A 352 -48.86 5.67 21.28
N ASP A 353 -48.50 5.73 22.56
CA ASP A 353 -48.22 7.01 23.22
C ASP A 353 -46.94 7.68 22.73
N ALA A 354 -45.91 6.89 22.40
CA ALA A 354 -44.68 7.41 21.79
C ALA A 354 -44.96 7.92 20.36
N LEU A 355 -45.76 7.19 19.57
CA LEU A 355 -46.19 7.61 18.24
C LEU A 355 -47.01 8.90 18.29
N LYS A 356 -47.95 9.02 19.25
CA LYS A 356 -48.70 10.25 19.50
C LYS A 356 -47.77 11.43 19.82
N ARG A 357 -46.71 11.23 20.60
CA ARG A 357 -45.71 12.28 20.84
C ARG A 357 -44.95 12.65 19.56
N ALA A 358 -44.53 11.67 18.77
CA ALA A 358 -43.79 11.90 17.53
C ALA A 358 -44.60 12.71 16.50
N VAL A 359 -45.84 12.33 16.19
CA VAL A 359 -46.65 13.04 15.20
C VAL A 359 -47.01 14.47 15.63
N ARG A 360 -47.12 14.74 16.95
CA ARG A 360 -47.29 16.09 17.49
C ARG A 360 -46.07 16.98 17.23
N ARG A 361 -44.87 16.40 17.18
CA ARG A 361 -43.62 17.11 16.84
C ARG A 361 -43.46 17.33 15.33
N GLY A 362 -44.37 16.80 14.50
CA GLY A 362 -44.29 16.90 13.05
C GLY A 362 -43.55 15.74 12.37
N VAL A 363 -43.31 14.64 13.08
CA VAL A 363 -42.61 13.45 12.56
C VAL A 363 -43.54 12.64 11.64
N GLU A 364 -43.04 12.23 10.48
CA GLU A 364 -43.69 11.27 9.57
C GLU A 364 -43.40 9.83 10.02
N VAL A 365 -44.44 9.03 10.24
CA VAL A 365 -44.32 7.63 10.65
C VAL A 365 -44.78 6.75 9.49
N THR A 366 -43.94 5.84 9.00
CA THR A 366 -44.30 4.84 7.99
C THR A 366 -44.22 3.43 8.57
N VAL A 367 -45.26 2.61 8.36
CA VAL A 367 -45.32 1.24 8.87
C VAL A 367 -45.46 0.24 7.71
N LEU A 368 -44.43 -0.58 7.54
CA LEU A 368 -44.40 -1.75 6.65
C LEU A 368 -44.76 -2.99 7.47
N TRP A 369 -45.78 -3.74 7.05
CA TRP A 369 -46.28 -4.87 7.83
C TRP A 369 -46.66 -6.07 6.97
N GLY A 370 -46.68 -7.25 7.59
CA GLY A 370 -47.23 -8.48 7.02
C GLY A 370 -46.16 -9.37 6.38
N ILE A 371 -46.18 -10.64 6.74
CA ILE A 371 -45.18 -11.64 6.33
C ILE A 371 -45.61 -12.42 5.09
N ASP A 372 -46.92 -12.54 4.87
CA ASP A 372 -47.52 -13.28 3.77
C ASP A 372 -48.35 -12.33 2.89
N ARG A 373 -48.24 -12.45 1.56
CA ARG A 373 -49.00 -11.60 0.61
C ARG A 373 -50.51 -11.80 0.72
N ASP A 374 -50.91 -12.96 1.21
CA ASP A 374 -52.31 -13.40 1.31
C ASP A 374 -52.85 -13.29 2.76
N GLU A 375 -52.14 -12.61 3.67
CA GLU A 375 -52.49 -12.50 5.10
C GLU A 375 -53.81 -11.75 5.35
N GLY A 376 -54.36 -11.07 4.33
CA GLY A 376 -55.58 -10.27 4.40
C GLY A 376 -55.34 -8.87 4.98
N PRO A 377 -56.40 -8.06 5.18
CA PRO A 377 -56.28 -6.69 5.69
C PRO A 377 -55.87 -6.65 7.17
N LEU A 378 -55.37 -5.50 7.62
CA LEU A 378 -55.02 -5.26 9.02
C LEU A 378 -56.22 -5.44 9.97
N ASP A 379 -55.90 -5.90 11.18
CA ASP A 379 -56.86 -6.00 12.27
C ASP A 379 -57.48 -4.63 12.59
N THR A 380 -58.81 -4.58 12.75
CA THR A 380 -59.56 -3.34 12.98
C THR A 380 -59.08 -2.59 14.21
N ARG A 381 -58.66 -3.27 15.30
CA ARG A 381 -58.15 -2.59 16.50
C ARG A 381 -56.81 -1.91 16.25
N VAL A 382 -55.96 -2.48 15.39
CA VAL A 382 -54.72 -1.82 14.96
C VAL A 382 -55.04 -0.57 14.15
N ILE A 383 -56.01 -0.67 13.23
CA ILE A 383 -56.47 0.47 12.42
C ILE A 383 -57.00 1.58 13.34
N ASP A 384 -57.86 1.25 14.30
CA ASP A 384 -58.42 2.20 15.26
C ASP A 384 -57.32 2.88 16.09
N ALA A 385 -56.31 2.12 16.54
CA ALA A 385 -55.18 2.66 17.29
C ALA A 385 -54.35 3.68 16.48
N LEU A 386 -54.08 3.38 15.21
CA LEU A 386 -53.35 4.30 14.31
C LEU A 386 -54.21 5.52 13.93
N HIS A 387 -55.53 5.35 13.76
CA HIS A 387 -56.46 6.48 13.60
C HIS A 387 -56.51 7.38 14.82
N ASP A 388 -56.40 6.83 16.03
CA ASP A 388 -56.31 7.62 17.26
C ASP A 388 -55.00 8.43 17.31
N VAL A 389 -53.89 7.92 16.76
CA VAL A 389 -52.65 8.69 16.58
C VAL A 389 -52.88 9.85 15.59
N GLU A 390 -53.52 9.59 14.45
CA GLU A 390 -53.87 10.62 13.45
C GLU A 390 -54.84 11.69 14.00
N ARG A 391 -55.80 11.29 14.82
CA ARG A 391 -56.75 12.22 15.46
C ARG A 391 -56.06 13.16 16.43
N VAL A 392 -55.12 12.64 17.23
CA VAL A 392 -54.29 13.46 18.13
C VAL A 392 -53.44 14.46 17.35
N ARG A 393 -52.89 14.04 16.20
CA ARG A 393 -52.20 14.97 15.30
C ARG A 393 -53.11 16.08 14.81
N LEU A 394 -54.29 15.75 14.28
CA LEU A 394 -55.26 16.74 13.79
C LEU A 394 -55.66 17.74 14.88
N ALA A 395 -55.92 17.26 16.10
CA ALA A 395 -56.29 18.10 17.23
C ALA A 395 -55.17 19.03 17.73
N SER A 396 -53.90 18.68 17.47
CA SER A 396 -52.74 19.46 17.87
C SER A 396 -52.20 20.38 16.77
N GLY A 397 -52.79 20.35 15.57
CA GLY A 397 -52.30 21.11 14.41
C GLY A 397 -50.95 20.62 13.87
N GLY A 398 -50.54 19.40 14.22
CA GLY A 398 -49.24 18.84 13.81
C GLY A 398 -49.17 18.52 12.31
N THR A 399 -47.99 18.73 11.72
CA THR A 399 -47.72 18.50 10.29
C THR A 399 -47.31 17.07 9.95
N GLY A 400 -47.03 16.21 10.94
CA GLY A 400 -46.59 14.83 10.71
C GLY A 400 -47.70 13.95 10.15
N ALA A 401 -47.44 12.65 9.97
CA ALA A 401 -48.47 11.70 9.54
C ALA A 401 -48.15 10.28 10.00
N VAL A 402 -49.13 9.38 9.92
CA VAL A 402 -48.92 7.93 10.03
C VAL A 402 -49.36 7.31 8.71
N ARG A 403 -48.46 6.56 8.06
CA ARG A 403 -48.65 5.98 6.73
C ARG A 403 -48.50 4.47 6.82
N TYR A 404 -49.53 3.76 6.40
CA TYR A 404 -49.56 2.30 6.41
C TYR A 404 -50.63 1.82 5.42
N ASP A 405 -50.37 0.71 4.75
CA ASP A 405 -51.38 0.12 3.86
C ASP A 405 -52.39 -0.68 4.69
N ARG A 406 -53.69 -0.52 4.44
CA ARG A 406 -54.73 -1.23 5.20
C ARG A 406 -54.99 -2.65 4.69
N ALA A 407 -54.68 -2.90 3.41
CA ALA A 407 -55.11 -4.08 2.69
C ALA A 407 -53.95 -4.90 2.13
N GLN A 408 -52.85 -4.25 1.76
CA GLN A 408 -51.71 -4.90 1.13
C GLN A 408 -50.53 -5.04 2.11
N PRO A 409 -50.17 -6.26 2.53
CA PRO A 409 -48.97 -6.50 3.30
C PRO A 409 -47.70 -6.30 2.45
N ALA A 410 -46.64 -5.80 3.08
CA ALA A 410 -45.33 -5.53 2.49
C ALA A 410 -44.48 -6.80 2.23
N HIS A 411 -44.93 -7.97 2.69
CA HIS A 411 -44.23 -9.25 2.54
C HIS A 411 -42.84 -9.25 3.19
N VAL A 412 -42.76 -8.73 4.41
CA VAL A 412 -41.55 -8.54 5.20
C VAL A 412 -41.45 -9.56 6.33
N HIS A 413 -40.25 -10.11 6.51
CA HIS A 413 -39.89 -10.80 7.75
C HIS A 413 -38.91 -9.98 8.60
N ALA A 414 -38.36 -8.90 8.05
CA ALA A 414 -37.55 -7.92 8.75
C ALA A 414 -38.27 -7.26 9.95
N LYS A 415 -37.55 -7.13 11.08
CA LYS A 415 -38.00 -6.37 12.26
C LYS A 415 -37.07 -5.19 12.48
N VAL A 416 -37.51 -4.01 12.05
CA VAL A 416 -36.67 -2.81 11.94
C VAL A 416 -37.40 -1.58 12.44
N VAL A 417 -36.68 -0.69 13.11
CA VAL A 417 -37.10 0.69 13.36
C VAL A 417 -35.99 1.61 12.84
N LEU A 418 -36.29 2.49 11.89
CA LEU A 418 -35.39 3.52 11.38
C LEU A 418 -35.84 4.88 11.88
N VAL A 419 -34.89 5.73 12.24
CA VAL A 419 -35.16 7.10 12.71
C VAL A 419 -34.23 8.05 11.98
N ASP A 420 -34.86 8.97 11.23
CA ASP A 420 -34.18 9.96 10.40
C ASP A 420 -33.07 9.35 9.52
N ASP A 421 -31.97 10.07 9.29
CA ASP A 421 -30.75 9.59 8.62
C ASP A 421 -29.69 9.09 9.62
N ARG A 422 -30.07 8.78 10.87
CA ARG A 422 -29.10 8.66 11.98
C ARG A 422 -29.09 7.34 12.74
N GLN A 423 -30.25 6.73 12.96
CA GLN A 423 -30.37 5.60 13.89
C GLN A 423 -31.23 4.49 13.33
N ALA A 424 -30.89 3.25 13.68
CA ALA A 424 -31.70 2.08 13.38
C ALA A 424 -31.65 1.06 14.51
N LEU A 425 -32.76 0.35 14.73
CA LEU A 425 -32.80 -0.92 15.42
C LEU A 425 -33.09 -2.01 14.39
N VAL A 426 -32.20 -3.01 14.30
CA VAL A 426 -32.45 -4.26 13.56
C VAL A 426 -32.40 -5.41 14.56
N THR A 427 -33.43 -6.24 14.60
CA THR A 427 -33.56 -7.27 15.64
C THR A 427 -34.18 -8.57 15.11
N SER A 428 -33.94 -9.67 15.82
CA SER A 428 -34.69 -10.90 15.63
C SER A 428 -36.09 -10.84 16.26
N LYS A 429 -36.33 -9.88 17.15
CA LYS A 429 -37.55 -9.74 17.95
C LYS A 429 -38.76 -9.26 17.18
N ASN A 430 -39.85 -10.01 17.27
CA ASN A 430 -41.16 -9.58 16.76
C ASN A 430 -41.83 -8.59 17.73
N PHE A 431 -41.25 -7.39 17.87
CA PHE A 431 -41.60 -6.42 18.91
C PHE A 431 -43.00 -5.79 18.79
N ALA A 432 -43.70 -6.01 17.68
CA ALA A 432 -45.10 -5.58 17.47
C ALA A 432 -46.12 -6.76 17.59
N SER A 433 -45.73 -7.82 18.29
CA SER A 433 -46.56 -9.00 18.56
C SER A 433 -46.17 -9.65 19.90
N HIS A 434 -47.04 -10.52 20.44
CA HIS A 434 -46.79 -11.21 21.70
C HIS A 434 -45.63 -12.22 21.59
N GLY A 435 -44.47 -11.87 22.15
CA GLY A 435 -43.32 -12.77 22.28
C GLY A 435 -42.45 -12.42 23.48
N THR A 436 -42.30 -13.37 24.41
CA THR A 436 -41.53 -13.22 25.65
C THR A 436 -40.13 -13.83 25.58
N HIS A 437 -39.77 -14.47 24.46
CA HIS A 437 -38.47 -15.13 24.26
C HIS A 437 -37.30 -14.14 24.31
N ALA A 438 -36.13 -14.65 24.73
CA ALA A 438 -34.88 -13.93 24.67
C ALA A 438 -34.40 -13.85 23.21
N GLU A 439 -34.15 -12.63 22.74
CA GLU A 439 -33.86 -12.32 21.35
C GLU A 439 -32.83 -11.21 21.28
N VAL A 440 -32.05 -11.13 20.21
CA VAL A 440 -30.97 -10.15 20.10
C VAL A 440 -31.30 -9.14 19.00
N GLY A 441 -31.09 -7.87 19.32
CA GLY A 441 -31.14 -6.77 18.39
C GLY A 441 -29.96 -5.82 18.58
N LEU A 442 -29.71 -5.02 17.56
CA LEU A 442 -28.66 -4.02 17.53
C LEU A 442 -29.29 -2.65 17.27
N VAL A 443 -29.13 -1.74 18.22
CA VAL A 443 -29.34 -0.31 17.99
C VAL A 443 -28.03 0.26 17.46
N VAL A 444 -28.05 0.78 16.24
CA VAL A 444 -26.90 1.46 15.63
C VAL A 444 -27.18 2.95 15.54
N ARG A 445 -26.16 3.77 15.86
CA ARG A 445 -26.25 5.24 15.75
C ARG A 445 -25.00 5.79 15.09
N ALA A 446 -25.21 6.63 14.08
CA ALA A 446 -24.16 7.39 13.44
C ALA A 446 -23.54 8.40 14.42
N ALA A 447 -22.28 8.77 14.23
CA ALA A 447 -21.67 9.87 14.95
C ALA A 447 -22.26 11.21 14.49
N ASP A 448 -22.34 12.17 15.41
CA ASP A 448 -22.88 13.51 15.14
C ASP A 448 -22.14 14.14 13.93
N ASP A 449 -22.88 14.85 13.09
CA ASP A 449 -22.40 15.54 11.87
C ASP A 449 -21.78 14.69 10.75
N THR A 450 -21.69 13.35 10.86
CA THR A 450 -21.18 12.48 9.78
C THR A 450 -22.29 11.84 8.93
N PRO A 451 -22.07 11.57 7.62
CA PRO A 451 -22.98 10.74 6.82
C PRO A 451 -23.09 9.32 7.37
N ALA A 452 -24.23 8.67 7.17
CA ALA A 452 -24.49 7.30 7.66
C ALA A 452 -24.91 6.36 6.52
N PRO A 453 -23.96 5.88 5.68
CA PRO A 453 -24.28 5.07 4.51
C PRO A 453 -25.14 3.83 4.82
N VAL A 454 -24.94 3.23 5.99
CA VAL A 454 -25.72 2.08 6.46
C VAL A 454 -27.19 2.42 6.67
N ILE A 455 -27.49 3.61 7.22
CA ILE A 455 -28.88 4.05 7.42
C ILE A 455 -29.52 4.37 6.07
N ASP A 456 -28.78 4.99 5.15
CA ASP A 456 -29.26 5.26 3.79
C ASP A 456 -29.60 3.96 3.05
N GLU A 457 -28.75 2.93 3.17
CA GLU A 457 -29.02 1.60 2.63
C GLU A 457 -30.31 1.00 3.23
N LEU A 458 -30.54 1.15 4.54
CA LEU A 458 -31.76 0.67 5.19
C LEU A 458 -33.01 1.46 4.75
N LEU A 459 -32.92 2.77 4.61
CA LEU A 459 -34.00 3.62 4.10
C LEU A 459 -34.34 3.28 2.64
N GLU A 460 -33.32 3.05 1.82
CA GLU A 460 -33.49 2.58 0.44
C GLU A 460 -34.20 1.22 0.40
N TRP A 461 -33.78 0.29 1.26
CA TRP A 461 -34.47 -1.00 1.38
C TRP A 461 -35.94 -0.82 1.76
N ALA A 462 -36.25 0.03 2.73
CA ALA A 462 -37.62 0.28 3.15
C ALA A 462 -38.47 0.89 2.02
N HIS A 463 -37.89 1.83 1.26
CA HIS A 463 -38.50 2.42 0.07
C HIS A 463 -38.86 1.36 -0.97
N GLN A 464 -37.91 0.49 -1.33
CA GLN A 464 -38.09 -0.58 -2.31
C GLN A 464 -39.07 -1.68 -1.86
N THR A 465 -39.23 -1.85 -0.55
CA THR A 465 -40.07 -2.89 0.05
C THR A 465 -41.53 -2.43 0.22
N SER A 466 -41.80 -1.13 0.15
CA SER A 466 -43.15 -0.61 0.31
C SER A 466 -44.07 -1.10 -0.82
N PRO A 467 -45.22 -1.72 -0.51
CA PRO A 467 -46.16 -2.20 -1.52
C PRO A 467 -46.90 -1.05 -2.22
N ASN A 468 -46.93 0.13 -1.59
CA ASN A 468 -47.64 1.31 -2.07
C ASN A 468 -46.64 2.41 -2.43
N TYR A 469 -46.76 2.94 -3.65
CA TYR A 469 -45.88 3.98 -4.17
C TYR A 469 -45.94 5.27 -3.35
N ASP A 470 -47.13 5.70 -2.91
CA ASP A 470 -47.29 6.94 -2.13
C ASP A 470 -46.63 6.81 -0.75
N HIS A 471 -46.69 5.62 -0.15
CA HIS A 471 -45.96 5.33 1.09
C HIS A 471 -44.46 5.26 0.86
N ALA A 472 -44.02 4.70 -0.29
CA ALA A 472 -42.62 4.65 -0.65
C ALA A 472 -42.04 6.06 -0.81
N CYS A 473 -42.73 6.95 -1.54
CA CYS A 473 -42.33 8.34 -1.75
C CYS A 473 -42.35 9.19 -0.47
N ALA A 474 -43.08 8.77 0.56
CA ALA A 474 -43.08 9.43 1.85
C ALA A 474 -41.85 9.10 2.72
N ILE A 475 -41.11 8.04 2.39
CA ILE A 475 -39.85 7.71 3.07
C ILE A 475 -38.78 8.70 2.59
N ILE A 476 -38.29 9.53 3.50
CA ILE A 476 -37.31 10.57 3.20
C ILE A 476 -35.93 9.92 3.08
N ARG A 477 -35.30 10.08 1.91
CA ARG A 477 -33.93 9.58 1.61
C ARG A 477 -32.94 10.71 1.29
N ASP A 478 -33.43 11.90 0.96
CA ASP A 478 -32.56 13.05 0.67
C ASP A 478 -31.92 13.55 1.97
N ARG A 479 -30.59 13.41 2.05
CA ARG A 479 -29.78 13.82 3.21
C ARG A 479 -29.94 15.31 3.53
N ASN A 480 -30.16 16.15 2.52
CA ASN A 480 -30.27 17.60 2.70
C ASN A 480 -31.49 17.99 3.54
N VAL A 481 -32.53 17.15 3.56
CA VAL A 481 -33.75 17.37 4.37
C VAL A 481 -33.46 17.23 5.88
N PHE A 482 -32.41 16.51 6.24
CA PHE A 482 -31.99 16.31 7.63
C PHE A 482 -30.94 17.34 8.11
N GLY A 483 -30.54 18.27 7.23
CA GLY A 483 -29.56 19.32 7.46
C GLY A 483 -28.16 18.98 6.90
N ASP A 484 -27.33 20.02 6.70
CA ASP A 484 -25.97 19.85 6.20
C ASP A 484 -25.13 18.96 7.13
N ARG A 485 -24.43 18.00 6.53
CA ARG A 485 -23.52 17.09 7.22
C ARG A 485 -22.09 17.41 6.82
N SER A 486 -21.20 17.48 7.80
CA SER A 486 -19.78 17.61 7.52
C SER A 486 -19.30 16.33 6.87
N ARG A 487 -18.58 16.43 5.75
CA ARG A 487 -17.92 15.26 5.18
C ARG A 487 -16.99 14.69 6.26
N ALA A 488 -17.11 13.40 6.54
CA ALA A 488 -16.20 12.73 7.47
C ALA A 488 -14.76 13.08 7.04
N LEU A 489 -13.94 13.54 7.98
CA LEU A 489 -12.52 13.76 7.69
C LEU A 489 -11.96 12.43 7.19
N PRO A 490 -11.24 12.41 6.06
CA PRO A 490 -10.70 11.17 5.53
C PRO A 490 -9.85 10.51 6.62
N HIS A 491 -10.12 9.23 6.88
CA HIS A 491 -9.32 8.44 7.81
C HIS A 491 -7.83 8.65 7.47
N VAL A 492 -7.02 8.99 8.46
CA VAL A 492 -5.60 9.26 8.21
C VAL A 492 -4.95 7.94 7.83
N VAL A 493 -4.51 7.84 6.58
CA VAL A 493 -3.79 6.69 6.05
C VAL A 493 -2.30 7.03 6.01
N PRO A 494 -1.40 6.11 6.39
CA PRO A 494 0.04 6.33 6.26
C PRO A 494 0.42 6.70 4.82
N PRO A 495 1.43 7.56 4.62
CA PRO A 495 1.90 7.87 3.28
C PRO A 495 2.40 6.60 2.60
N ARG A 496 2.03 6.45 1.32
CA ARG A 496 2.46 5.32 0.50
C ARG A 496 3.99 5.35 0.29
N PRO A 497 4.69 4.20 0.37
CA PRO A 497 6.10 4.12 0.00
C PRO A 497 6.33 4.49 -1.48
N GLU A 498 7.27 5.40 -1.74
CA GLU A 498 7.69 5.80 -3.08
C GLU A 498 8.69 4.81 -3.68
N PHE A 499 8.82 4.82 -5.01
CA PHE A 499 9.86 4.04 -5.69
C PHE A 499 11.08 4.92 -5.94
N ALA A 500 12.22 4.51 -5.38
CA ALA A 500 13.50 5.14 -5.63
C ALA A 500 14.09 4.58 -6.95
N GLU A 501 14.52 5.44 -7.87
CA GLU A 501 15.09 5.03 -9.17
C GLU A 501 16.38 4.19 -8.99
N GLU A 502 17.09 4.41 -7.87
CA GLU A 502 18.29 3.69 -7.47
C GLU A 502 18.04 2.19 -7.26
N LEU A 503 16.79 1.78 -6.99
CA LEU A 503 16.40 0.37 -6.88
C LEU A 503 16.57 -0.39 -8.20
N ASP A 504 16.51 0.27 -9.35
CA ASP A 504 16.72 -0.35 -10.67
C ASP A 504 18.19 -0.29 -11.11
N ALA A 505 19.01 0.58 -10.49
CA ALA A 505 20.34 0.93 -10.99
C ALA A 505 21.49 0.00 -10.57
N ALA A 506 21.36 -0.80 -9.50
CA ALA A 506 22.44 -1.67 -9.03
C ALA A 506 21.97 -3.07 -8.54
N PRO A 507 22.65 -4.16 -8.95
CA PRO A 507 22.42 -5.50 -8.41
C PRO A 507 22.75 -5.65 -6.91
N GLU A 508 23.60 -4.78 -6.37
CA GLU A 508 24.29 -4.99 -5.08
C GLU A 508 23.74 -4.15 -3.90
N ASP A 509 22.76 -3.29 -4.14
CA ASP A 509 22.24 -2.39 -3.10
C ASP A 509 21.22 -3.07 -2.18
N ALA A 510 21.71 -3.99 -1.34
CA ALA A 510 20.92 -4.78 -0.40
C ALA A 510 20.19 -3.90 0.63
N THR A 511 20.75 -2.73 0.97
CA THR A 511 20.18 -1.79 1.95
C THR A 511 18.90 -1.15 1.42
N SER A 512 18.90 -0.57 0.22
CA SER A 512 17.68 0.04 -0.35
C SER A 512 16.59 -1.00 -0.58
N VAL A 513 16.96 -2.20 -1.03
CA VAL A 513 15.99 -3.28 -1.26
C VAL A 513 15.36 -3.75 0.06
N SER A 514 16.15 -3.85 1.12
CA SER A 514 15.66 -4.19 2.47
C SER A 514 14.74 -3.11 3.02
N LEU A 515 15.11 -1.83 2.90
CA LEU A 515 14.29 -0.70 3.35
C LEU A 515 13.00 -0.54 2.54
N TRP A 516 13.06 -0.75 1.22
CA TRP A 516 11.89 -0.75 0.34
C TRP A 516 10.89 -1.84 0.74
N SER A 517 11.37 -3.08 0.95
CA SER A 517 10.56 -4.20 1.44
C SER A 517 9.93 -3.91 2.81
N ARG A 518 10.74 -3.43 3.77
CA ARG A 518 10.29 -3.07 5.12
C ARG A 518 9.26 -1.96 5.11
N SER A 519 9.47 -0.90 4.32
CA SER A 519 8.53 0.22 4.19
C SER A 519 7.14 -0.24 3.72
N TRP A 520 7.08 -1.18 2.77
CA TRP A 520 5.81 -1.77 2.33
C TRP A 520 5.16 -2.65 3.39
N ALA A 521 5.94 -3.49 4.08
CA ALA A 521 5.44 -4.34 5.16
C ALA A 521 4.86 -3.50 6.31
N THR A 522 5.59 -2.45 6.68
CA THR A 522 5.19 -1.42 7.63
C THR A 522 3.90 -0.71 7.22
N PHE A 523 3.80 -0.26 5.97
CA PHE A 523 2.58 0.38 5.46
C PHE A 523 1.36 -0.55 5.64
N GLY A 524 1.52 -1.84 5.31
CA GLY A 524 0.48 -2.85 5.51
C GLY A 524 0.12 -3.06 6.98
N ALA A 525 1.10 -3.07 7.87
CA ALA A 525 0.88 -3.21 9.31
C ALA A 525 0.17 -1.97 9.90
N SER A 526 0.54 -0.76 9.47
CA SER A 526 -0.15 0.46 9.87
C SER A 526 -1.62 0.49 9.42
N LEU A 527 -1.92 -0.01 8.22
CA LEU A 527 -3.30 -0.20 7.77
C LEU A 527 -4.05 -1.24 8.61
N ALA A 528 -3.41 -2.36 8.96
CA ALA A 528 -3.99 -3.38 9.83
C ALA A 528 -4.34 -2.82 11.21
N ASN A 529 -3.45 -2.03 11.80
CA ASN A 529 -3.70 -1.38 13.08
C ASN A 529 -4.84 -0.36 12.98
N SER A 530 -4.88 0.43 11.90
CA SER A 530 -5.98 1.35 11.64
C SER A 530 -7.33 0.63 11.66
N VAL A 531 -7.44 -0.52 10.98
CA VAL A 531 -8.67 -1.33 10.99
C VAL A 531 -8.98 -1.90 12.37
N SER A 532 -7.98 -2.33 13.13
CA SER A 532 -8.16 -2.87 14.49
C SER A 532 -8.59 -1.82 15.52
N GLU A 533 -8.29 -0.54 15.28
CA GLU A 533 -8.67 0.58 16.15
C GLU A 533 -10.03 1.20 15.79
N MET A 534 -10.64 0.80 14.67
CA MET A 534 -11.95 1.31 14.26
C MET A 534 -13.04 0.96 15.28
N GLU A 535 -13.99 1.88 15.44
CA GLU A 535 -15.30 1.58 16.00
C GLU A 535 -15.99 0.49 15.17
N PRO A 536 -17.01 -0.22 15.71
CA PRO A 536 -17.70 -1.27 14.98
C PRO A 536 -18.13 -0.85 13.57
N VAL A 537 -17.65 -1.57 12.56
CA VAL A 537 -17.96 -1.32 11.15
C VAL A 537 -19.22 -2.09 10.78
N VAL A 538 -20.24 -1.40 10.28
CA VAL A 538 -21.57 -1.96 10.03
C VAL A 538 -21.87 -2.06 8.53
N GLY A 539 -22.48 -3.17 8.11
CA GLY A 539 -23.03 -3.38 6.77
C GLY A 539 -24.42 -3.99 6.81
N VAL A 540 -25.19 -3.81 5.74
CA VAL A 540 -26.54 -4.37 5.60
C VAL A 540 -26.49 -5.70 4.84
N VAL A 541 -27.14 -6.73 5.38
CA VAL A 541 -27.32 -8.04 4.74
C VAL A 541 -28.79 -8.21 4.39
N ARG A 542 -29.10 -8.61 3.15
CA ARG A 542 -30.47 -8.75 2.64
C ARG A 542 -30.73 -10.16 2.12
N ASP A 543 -31.94 -10.67 2.36
CA ASP A 543 -32.50 -11.83 1.67
C ASP A 543 -31.52 -13.02 1.55
N HIS A 544 -31.21 -13.44 0.31
CA HIS A 544 -30.38 -14.62 0.06
C HIS A 544 -28.89 -14.45 0.43
N PHE A 545 -28.40 -13.23 0.74
CA PHE A 545 -27.01 -13.03 1.22
C PHE A 545 -26.73 -13.73 2.52
N HIS A 546 -27.73 -13.91 3.37
CA HIS A 546 -27.56 -14.62 4.63
C HIS A 546 -27.13 -16.08 4.39
N SER A 547 -27.76 -16.76 3.43
CA SER A 547 -27.36 -18.11 3.03
C SER A 547 -25.93 -18.12 2.48
N TYR A 548 -25.58 -17.16 1.61
CA TYR A 548 -24.20 -17.04 1.13
C TYR A 548 -23.19 -16.91 2.29
N LEU A 549 -23.42 -15.97 3.21
CA LEU A 549 -22.53 -15.73 4.36
C LEU A 549 -22.39 -16.95 5.28
N LEU A 550 -23.45 -17.72 5.49
CA LEU A 550 -23.40 -18.96 6.26
C LEU A 550 -22.42 -19.98 5.66
N TRP A 551 -22.55 -20.23 4.35
CA TRP A 551 -21.73 -21.22 3.66
C TRP A 551 -20.29 -20.77 3.47
N ASP A 552 -20.08 -19.50 3.11
CA ASP A 552 -18.77 -18.85 3.03
C ASP A 552 -18.08 -18.88 4.41
N GLY A 553 -18.81 -18.53 5.47
CA GLY A 553 -18.32 -18.59 6.85
C GLY A 553 -17.86 -19.99 7.26
N LEU A 554 -18.68 -21.02 7.04
CA LEU A 554 -18.29 -22.41 7.35
C LEU A 554 -17.09 -22.90 6.52
N GLY A 555 -16.83 -22.32 5.36
CA GLY A 555 -15.69 -22.66 4.52
C GLY A 555 -14.40 -21.90 4.83
N ALA A 556 -14.52 -20.66 5.30
CA ALA A 556 -13.39 -19.78 5.54
C ALA A 556 -12.98 -19.68 7.02
N ALA A 557 -13.89 -19.95 7.96
CA ALA A 557 -13.63 -19.73 9.39
C ALA A 557 -12.36 -20.41 9.88
N ARG A 558 -11.63 -19.67 10.73
CA ARG A 558 -10.33 -20.07 11.29
C ARG A 558 -10.37 -20.29 12.79
N SER A 559 -11.22 -19.55 13.48
CA SER A 559 -11.28 -19.57 14.94
C SER A 559 -12.63 -20.06 15.40
N ARG A 560 -13.73 -19.50 14.88
CA ARG A 560 -15.06 -19.86 15.36
C ARG A 560 -16.20 -19.60 14.39
N VAL A 561 -17.24 -20.42 14.52
CA VAL A 561 -18.56 -20.21 13.94
C VAL A 561 -19.61 -20.45 15.04
N LEU A 562 -20.53 -19.50 15.25
CA LEU A 562 -21.72 -19.72 16.07
C LEU A 562 -22.95 -19.43 15.22
N ILE A 563 -23.89 -20.37 15.20
CA ILE A 563 -25.15 -20.24 14.48
C ILE A 563 -26.28 -20.42 15.48
N SER A 564 -27.12 -19.39 15.61
CA SER A 564 -28.35 -19.46 16.41
C SER A 564 -29.59 -19.25 15.54
N SER A 565 -30.62 -20.05 15.76
CA SER A 565 -31.92 -19.94 15.09
C SER A 565 -33.05 -20.45 16.00
N ASP A 566 -34.29 -19.99 15.76
CA ASP A 566 -35.47 -20.56 16.44
C ASP A 566 -35.63 -22.05 16.07
N GLN A 567 -35.53 -22.36 14.78
CA GLN A 567 -35.78 -23.69 14.25
C GLN A 567 -34.54 -24.31 13.63
N PHE A 568 -34.44 -25.63 13.76
CA PHE A 568 -33.53 -26.51 13.05
C PHE A 568 -34.31 -27.29 11.98
N SER A 569 -33.74 -27.46 10.78
CA SER A 569 -34.32 -28.29 9.72
C SER A 569 -33.26 -29.01 8.89
N ALA A 570 -33.47 -30.30 8.63
CA ALA A 570 -32.66 -31.15 7.76
C ALA A 570 -32.64 -30.70 6.28
N ALA A 571 -33.55 -29.81 5.86
CA ALA A 571 -33.48 -29.19 4.54
C ALA A 571 -32.20 -28.35 4.38
N VAL A 572 -31.92 -27.51 5.39
CA VAL A 572 -30.70 -26.70 5.46
C VAL A 572 -29.52 -27.53 5.99
N VAL A 573 -29.74 -28.24 7.10
CA VAL A 573 -28.72 -29.01 7.81
C VAL A 573 -28.65 -30.43 7.24
N ASN A 574 -28.25 -30.51 5.97
CA ASN A 574 -28.10 -31.76 5.22
C ASN A 574 -26.66 -32.31 5.31
N ASP A 575 -26.39 -33.43 4.64
CA ASP A 575 -25.07 -34.08 4.66
C ASP A 575 -23.93 -33.14 4.17
N GLY A 576 -24.22 -32.24 3.22
CA GLY A 576 -23.26 -31.24 2.76
C GLY A 576 -22.90 -30.21 3.83
N PHE A 577 -23.87 -29.82 4.65
CA PHE A 577 -23.66 -28.93 5.79
C PHE A 577 -22.80 -29.61 6.87
N VAL A 578 -23.10 -30.88 7.18
CA VAL A 578 -22.32 -31.69 8.14
C VAL A 578 -20.87 -31.86 7.67
N GLU A 579 -20.66 -32.11 6.38
CA GLU A 579 -19.30 -32.18 5.80
C GLU A 579 -18.57 -30.83 5.88
N ARG A 580 -19.27 -29.71 5.66
CA ARG A 580 -18.64 -28.38 5.79
C ARG A 580 -18.24 -28.08 7.24
N ILE A 581 -19.07 -28.46 8.21
CA ILE A 581 -18.70 -28.40 9.64
C ILE A 581 -17.47 -29.26 9.91
N ARG A 582 -17.43 -30.51 9.43
CA ARG A 582 -16.26 -31.40 9.58
C ARG A 582 -14.99 -30.75 9.04
N GLN A 583 -15.06 -30.14 7.85
CA GLN A 583 -13.93 -29.40 7.28
C GLN A 583 -13.54 -28.20 8.13
N CYS A 584 -14.51 -27.46 8.66
CA CYS A 584 -14.28 -26.34 9.58
C CYS A 584 -13.53 -26.76 10.84
N LEU A 585 -13.97 -27.85 11.49
CA LEU A 585 -13.36 -28.38 12.70
C LEU A 585 -11.93 -28.87 12.45
N ARG A 586 -11.68 -29.56 11.31
CA ARG A 586 -10.35 -30.01 10.90
C ARG A 586 -9.36 -28.85 10.66
N ARG A 587 -9.85 -27.65 10.35
CA ARG A 587 -9.01 -26.44 10.27
C ARG A 587 -8.66 -25.85 11.64
N GLY A 588 -9.21 -26.41 12.72
CA GLY A 588 -9.02 -25.93 14.09
C GLY A 588 -10.07 -24.94 14.58
N ALA A 589 -11.06 -24.58 13.74
CA ALA A 589 -12.12 -23.66 14.15
C ALA A 589 -13.17 -24.38 15.02
N ASN A 590 -13.69 -23.69 16.04
CA ASN A 590 -14.79 -24.19 16.87
C ASN A 590 -16.15 -23.86 16.24
N VAL A 591 -17.12 -24.76 16.30
CA VAL A 591 -18.48 -24.55 15.76
C VAL A 591 -19.51 -24.73 16.87
N ALA A 592 -20.44 -23.79 17.02
CA ALA A 592 -21.57 -23.88 17.94
C ALA A 592 -22.90 -23.73 17.19
N LEU A 593 -23.83 -24.65 17.44
CA LEU A 593 -25.19 -24.62 16.91
C LEU A 593 -26.18 -24.47 18.07
N VAL A 594 -26.96 -23.40 18.09
CA VAL A 594 -27.96 -23.10 19.12
C VAL A 594 -29.34 -23.08 18.47
N TYR A 595 -30.25 -23.92 18.95
CA TYR A 595 -31.61 -23.99 18.40
C TYR A 595 -32.65 -24.27 19.49
N ARG A 596 -33.91 -23.92 19.22
CA ARG A 596 -35.02 -24.17 20.16
C ARG A 596 -35.88 -25.36 19.79
N ARG A 597 -36.22 -25.52 18.50
CA ARG A 597 -37.16 -26.57 18.07
C ARG A 597 -36.80 -27.15 16.71
N THR A 598 -37.26 -28.37 16.43
CA THR A 598 -37.13 -29.04 15.13
C THR A 598 -38.38 -28.81 14.28
N HIS A 599 -38.24 -28.81 12.95
CA HIS A 599 -39.32 -28.57 11.99
C HIS A 599 -40.01 -29.89 11.57
N ARG A 600 -39.23 -30.96 11.32
CA ARG A 600 -39.71 -32.31 11.01
C ARG A 600 -38.99 -33.33 11.88
N GLN A 601 -39.68 -33.83 12.89
CA GLN A 601 -39.09 -34.62 13.98
C GLN A 601 -38.19 -35.78 13.51
N LEU A 602 -38.66 -36.63 12.58
CA LEU A 602 -37.91 -37.82 12.14
C LEU A 602 -36.65 -37.47 11.31
N ASP A 603 -36.77 -36.61 10.30
CA ASP A 603 -35.65 -36.23 9.42
C ASP A 603 -34.60 -35.40 10.19
N ASP A 604 -35.06 -34.51 11.06
CA ASP A 604 -34.19 -33.64 11.85
C ASP A 604 -33.41 -34.43 12.92
N ASP A 605 -34.03 -35.44 13.53
CA ASP A 605 -33.39 -36.30 14.53
C ASP A 605 -32.23 -37.12 13.91
N GLU A 606 -32.35 -37.57 12.67
CA GLU A 606 -31.26 -38.26 11.96
C GLU A 606 -30.06 -37.32 11.76
N CYS A 607 -30.29 -36.09 11.28
CA CYS A 607 -29.23 -35.10 11.11
C CYS A 607 -28.59 -34.69 12.44
N LEU A 608 -29.37 -34.54 13.51
CA LEU A 608 -28.86 -34.27 14.85
C LEU A 608 -27.99 -35.42 15.37
N GLN A 609 -28.36 -36.67 15.11
CA GLN A 609 -27.52 -37.82 15.45
C GLN A 609 -26.18 -37.79 14.70
N LYS A 610 -26.17 -37.45 13.40
CA LYS A 610 -24.93 -37.29 12.63
C LYS A 610 -24.03 -36.19 13.20
N LEU A 611 -24.60 -35.06 13.61
CA LEU A 611 -23.86 -33.96 14.23
C LEU A 611 -23.32 -34.34 15.62
N ARG A 612 -24.09 -35.06 16.44
CA ARG A 612 -23.62 -35.57 17.75
C ARG A 612 -22.47 -36.55 17.58
N ALA A 613 -22.58 -37.49 16.63
CA ALA A 613 -21.49 -38.42 16.31
C ALA A 613 -20.23 -37.68 15.81
N LEU A 614 -20.40 -36.59 15.06
CA LEU A 614 -19.28 -35.73 14.65
C LEU A 614 -18.64 -35.02 15.84
N ALA A 615 -19.43 -34.45 16.76
CA ALA A 615 -18.93 -33.86 18.01
C ALA A 615 -18.08 -34.88 18.80
N ASP A 616 -18.57 -36.10 19.00
CA ASP A 616 -17.83 -37.16 19.71
C ASP A 616 -16.54 -37.60 18.98
N ALA A 617 -16.54 -37.57 17.64
CA ALA A 617 -15.35 -37.86 16.85
C ALA A 617 -14.28 -36.77 17.02
N THR A 618 -14.68 -35.49 16.98
CA THR A 618 -13.72 -34.36 17.06
C THR A 618 -12.98 -34.27 18.39
N VAL A 619 -13.64 -34.63 19.49
CA VAL A 619 -12.99 -34.74 20.82
C VAL A 619 -11.86 -35.77 20.81
N ARG A 620 -12.03 -36.89 20.09
CA ARG A 620 -11.01 -37.94 19.98
C ARG A 620 -9.87 -37.56 19.03
N GLU A 621 -10.17 -36.82 17.96
CA GLU A 621 -9.19 -36.39 16.95
C GLU A 621 -8.34 -35.20 17.40
N GLY A 622 -8.73 -34.48 18.47
CA GLY A 622 -8.00 -33.31 18.95
C GLY A 622 -8.07 -32.11 17.99
N VAL A 623 -9.12 -32.04 17.17
CA VAL A 623 -9.38 -30.93 16.24
C VAL A 623 -10.33 -29.90 16.88
N GLY A 624 -10.80 -28.91 16.11
CA GLY A 624 -11.78 -27.92 16.60
C GLY A 624 -13.03 -28.58 17.19
N LYS A 625 -13.72 -27.88 18.10
CA LYS A 625 -14.84 -28.42 18.88
C LYS A 625 -16.19 -28.09 18.25
N LEU A 626 -17.09 -29.08 18.20
CA LEU A 626 -18.49 -28.90 17.84
C LEU A 626 -19.38 -28.91 19.09
N ILE A 627 -20.15 -27.85 19.30
CA ILE A 627 -21.08 -27.67 20.41
C ILE A 627 -22.50 -27.58 19.83
N ILE A 628 -23.44 -28.34 20.39
CA ILE A 628 -24.84 -28.35 19.97
C ILE A 628 -25.69 -28.08 21.21
N ILE A 629 -26.42 -26.96 21.21
CA ILE A 629 -27.22 -26.47 22.33
C ILE A 629 -28.69 -26.43 21.90
N HIS A 630 -29.52 -27.15 22.66
CA HIS A 630 -30.97 -27.03 22.60
C HIS A 630 -31.42 -26.12 23.75
N ASP A 631 -31.90 -24.92 23.42
CA ASP A 631 -32.34 -23.91 24.38
C ASP A 631 -33.80 -23.51 24.14
N GLU A 632 -34.67 -23.85 25.10
CA GLU A 632 -36.12 -23.59 25.03
C GLU A 632 -36.46 -22.09 25.03
N GLN A 633 -35.55 -21.22 25.48
CA GLN A 633 -35.74 -19.78 25.52
C GLN A 633 -35.16 -19.05 24.30
N ASN A 634 -34.37 -19.74 23.46
CA ASN A 634 -33.71 -19.14 22.31
C ASN A 634 -34.69 -18.84 21.16
N HIS A 635 -34.69 -17.61 20.70
CA HIS A 635 -35.34 -17.24 19.44
C HIS A 635 -34.46 -16.32 18.58
N ALA A 636 -33.20 -16.18 19.00
CA ALA A 636 -32.22 -15.34 18.34
C ALA A 636 -31.82 -15.90 16.97
N LYS A 637 -31.44 -14.99 16.08
CA LYS A 637 -31.14 -15.25 14.67
C LYS A 637 -29.78 -14.64 14.37
N ILE A 638 -28.75 -15.42 14.66
CA ILE A 638 -27.38 -14.91 14.77
C ILE A 638 -26.45 -15.85 14.01
N LEU A 639 -25.53 -15.25 13.27
CA LEU A 639 -24.38 -15.92 12.70
C LEU A 639 -23.13 -15.16 13.13
N ILE A 640 -22.22 -15.83 13.83
CA ILE A 640 -20.90 -15.29 14.16
C ILE A 640 -19.86 -16.10 13.41
N ILE A 641 -18.93 -15.41 12.76
CA ILE A 641 -17.81 -16.00 12.04
C ILE A 641 -16.57 -15.22 12.44
N ASP A 642 -15.69 -15.84 13.20
CA ASP A 642 -14.50 -15.20 13.77
C ASP A 642 -14.85 -13.89 14.51
N ASP A 643 -14.42 -12.74 14.00
CA ASP A 643 -14.62 -11.42 14.62
C ASP A 643 -15.84 -10.67 14.06
N GLU A 644 -16.69 -11.35 13.28
CA GLU A 644 -17.89 -10.77 12.67
C GLU A 644 -19.18 -11.35 13.26
N ALA A 645 -20.15 -10.48 13.50
CA ALA A 645 -21.50 -10.84 13.95
C ALA A 645 -22.56 -10.38 12.93
N VAL A 646 -23.47 -11.28 12.57
CA VAL A 646 -24.65 -11.00 11.73
C VAL A 646 -25.90 -11.20 12.58
N VAL A 647 -26.66 -10.13 12.81
CA VAL A 647 -27.85 -10.13 13.67
C VAL A 647 -29.04 -9.51 12.93
N GLY A 648 -30.18 -10.21 12.91
CA GLY A 648 -31.39 -9.70 12.29
C GLY A 648 -32.50 -10.72 12.20
N SER A 649 -33.17 -10.79 11.05
CA SER A 649 -34.41 -11.56 10.89
C SER A 649 -34.25 -12.96 10.29
N TYR A 650 -33.06 -13.34 9.81
CA TYR A 650 -32.85 -14.58 9.03
C TYR A 650 -32.65 -15.83 9.90
N ASN A 651 -33.34 -16.94 9.60
CA ASN A 651 -33.16 -18.21 10.32
C ASN A 651 -32.14 -19.12 9.61
N PHE A 652 -30.89 -19.07 10.06
CA PHE A 652 -29.76 -19.79 9.45
C PHE A 652 -29.85 -21.33 9.46
N LEU A 653 -30.55 -21.94 10.43
CA LEU A 653 -30.63 -23.41 10.54
C LEU A 653 -31.91 -24.02 9.95
N SER A 654 -32.83 -23.21 9.43
CA SER A 654 -34.14 -23.69 8.97
C SER A 654 -34.66 -23.03 7.70
N PHE A 655 -34.04 -21.94 7.24
CA PHE A 655 -34.43 -21.28 6.01
C PHE A 655 -33.31 -21.35 4.96
N GLU A 656 -33.60 -21.98 3.81
CA GLU A 656 -32.66 -22.11 2.68
C GLU A 656 -32.55 -20.83 1.83
N GLY A 657 -33.39 -19.82 2.08
CA GLY A 657 -33.57 -18.68 1.17
C GLY A 657 -34.43 -19.01 -0.07
N ARG A 658 -35.03 -20.21 -0.11
CA ARG A 658 -35.91 -20.70 -1.18
C ARG A 658 -37.26 -21.12 -0.62
N SER A 659 -38.33 -20.49 -1.09
CA SER A 659 -39.66 -21.08 -1.08
C SER A 659 -39.82 -21.83 -2.40
N GLY A 660 -40.09 -23.14 -2.39
CA GLY A 660 -40.13 -24.02 -3.57
C GLY A 660 -41.18 -23.69 -4.66
N ALA A 661 -41.73 -22.47 -4.71
CA ALA A 661 -42.73 -22.05 -5.68
C ALA A 661 -42.47 -20.62 -6.17
N GLY A 662 -41.55 -20.47 -7.11
CA GLY A 662 -41.37 -19.27 -7.95
C GLY A 662 -40.91 -17.98 -7.24
N ARG A 663 -40.35 -17.07 -8.03
CA ARG A 663 -39.86 -15.73 -7.64
C ARG A 663 -40.90 -14.83 -6.93
N ARG A 664 -42.18 -15.24 -6.93
CA ARG A 664 -43.33 -14.48 -6.41
C ARG A 664 -43.58 -14.67 -4.90
N LYS A 665 -42.78 -15.49 -4.19
CA LYS A 665 -42.98 -15.84 -2.76
C LYS A 665 -41.77 -15.57 -1.84
N GLN A 666 -40.73 -14.85 -2.27
CA GLN A 666 -39.60 -14.52 -1.38
C GLN A 666 -39.92 -13.33 -0.46
N ARG A 667 -39.83 -13.57 0.86
CA ARG A 667 -40.04 -12.57 1.93
C ARG A 667 -38.80 -11.70 2.08
N SER A 668 -38.97 -10.42 2.35
CA SER A 668 -37.85 -9.49 2.57
C SER A 668 -37.26 -9.67 3.97
N GLU A 669 -35.98 -10.03 4.04
CA GLU A 669 -35.22 -10.24 5.28
C GLU A 669 -34.01 -9.33 5.36
N ILE A 670 -33.68 -8.90 6.58
CA ILE A 670 -32.58 -7.97 6.81
C ILE A 670 -31.83 -8.28 8.09
N SER A 671 -30.52 -8.12 8.04
CA SER A 671 -29.63 -8.18 9.19
C SER A 671 -28.55 -7.12 9.09
N LEU A 672 -27.93 -6.80 10.22
CA LEU A 672 -26.70 -6.03 10.26
C LEU A 672 -25.53 -7.01 10.39
N ARG A 673 -24.54 -6.88 9.51
CA ARG A 673 -23.22 -7.49 9.63
C ARG A 673 -22.31 -6.48 10.31
N VAL A 674 -21.66 -6.88 11.39
CA VAL A 674 -20.78 -6.02 12.17
C VAL A 674 -19.43 -6.68 12.32
N LEU A 675 -18.37 -5.97 11.94
CA LEU A 675 -17.00 -6.37 12.24
C LEU A 675 -16.60 -5.75 13.58
N SER A 676 -16.52 -6.59 14.62
CA SER A 676 -16.06 -6.21 15.95
C SER A 676 -15.87 -7.47 16.80
N SER A 677 -14.63 -7.77 17.18
CA SER A 677 -14.30 -8.91 18.04
C SER A 677 -14.99 -8.80 19.40
N ALA A 678 -15.00 -7.60 19.99
CA ALA A 678 -15.65 -7.33 21.26
C ALA A 678 -17.17 -7.57 21.22
N LEU A 679 -17.85 -7.13 20.14
CA LEU A 679 -19.27 -7.38 19.97
C LEU A 679 -19.57 -8.86 19.74
N ALA A 680 -18.78 -9.55 18.91
CA ALA A 680 -18.92 -10.98 18.67
C ALA A 680 -18.76 -11.78 19.98
N ASP A 681 -17.83 -11.39 20.85
CA ASP A 681 -17.65 -11.96 22.18
C ASP A 681 -18.84 -11.67 23.10
N ASP A 682 -19.29 -10.42 23.15
CA ASP A 682 -20.44 -10.00 23.97
C ASP A 682 -21.71 -10.77 23.59
N ILE A 683 -21.95 -11.01 22.30
CA ILE A 683 -23.10 -11.77 21.82
C ILE A 683 -22.94 -13.27 22.14
N SER A 684 -21.77 -13.84 21.88
CA SER A 684 -21.53 -15.28 22.02
C SER A 684 -21.55 -15.77 23.47
N ARG A 685 -20.96 -15.00 24.39
CA ARG A 685 -20.79 -15.40 25.80
C ARG A 685 -22.10 -15.83 26.49
N PRO A 686 -23.19 -15.03 26.48
CA PRO A 686 -24.45 -15.45 27.11
C PRO A 686 -25.13 -16.62 26.40
N MET A 687 -24.89 -16.83 25.10
CA MET A 687 -25.49 -17.95 24.35
C MET A 687 -24.81 -19.29 24.63
N LEU A 688 -23.50 -19.25 24.92
CA LEU A 688 -22.73 -20.45 25.23
C LEU A 688 -22.71 -20.78 26.72
N GLY A 689 -22.99 -19.80 27.59
CA GLY A 689 -22.99 -20.01 29.04
C GLY A 689 -21.65 -20.60 29.53
N ASP A 690 -21.71 -21.69 30.29
CA ASP A 690 -20.52 -22.38 30.81
C ASP A 690 -19.60 -22.93 29.70
N GLN A 691 -20.13 -23.16 28.50
CA GLN A 691 -19.34 -23.60 27.34
C GLN A 691 -18.48 -22.46 26.76
N TRP A 692 -18.65 -21.21 27.20
CA TRP A 692 -17.80 -20.09 26.75
C TRP A 692 -16.33 -20.30 27.13
N ALA A 693 -16.04 -20.80 28.33
CA ALA A 693 -14.66 -20.99 28.79
C ALA A 693 -13.90 -22.02 27.94
N THR A 694 -14.59 -23.07 27.50
CA THR A 694 -14.03 -24.11 26.62
C THR A 694 -13.92 -23.66 25.16
N TRP A 695 -14.65 -22.62 24.78
CA TRP A 695 -14.66 -22.02 23.45
C TRP A 695 -13.63 -20.90 23.29
N SER A 696 -13.44 -20.04 24.30
CA SER A 696 -12.61 -18.82 24.28
C SER A 696 -11.11 -19.01 24.52
N GLY A 697 -10.69 -20.18 25.03
CA GLY A 697 -9.32 -20.45 25.47
C GLY A 697 -8.21 -20.33 24.41
N ASP A 698 -8.54 -20.43 23.12
CA ASP A 698 -7.57 -20.40 21.99
C ASP A 698 -7.57 -19.08 21.18
N MET A 699 -8.33 -18.06 21.60
CA MET A 699 -8.74 -16.95 20.71
C MET A 699 -7.85 -15.70 20.70
N ARG A 700 -6.73 -15.65 21.44
CA ARG A 700 -5.91 -14.42 21.46
C ARG A 700 -5.08 -14.28 20.19
N ARG A 701 -5.68 -13.70 19.14
CA ARG A 701 -4.93 -13.04 18.07
C ARG A 701 -4.12 -11.91 18.70
N THR A 702 -2.79 -12.02 18.61
CA THR A 702 -1.87 -10.94 18.92
C THR A 702 -2.11 -9.79 17.95
N VAL A 703 -2.82 -8.75 18.41
CA VAL A 703 -2.76 -7.43 17.78
C VAL A 703 -1.31 -6.98 17.86
N ALA A 704 -0.75 -6.49 16.75
CA ALA A 704 0.60 -5.94 16.71
C ALA A 704 0.71 -4.83 17.76
N ALA A 705 1.80 -4.81 18.52
CA ALA A 705 1.92 -3.92 19.66
C ALA A 705 2.07 -2.46 19.17
N PRO A 706 1.71 -1.44 19.97
CA PRO A 706 1.95 -0.02 19.64
C PRO A 706 3.41 0.31 19.23
N ARG A 707 4.37 -0.52 19.68
CA ARG A 707 5.79 -0.44 19.28
C ARG A 707 6.02 -0.66 17.78
N ASP A 708 5.15 -1.44 17.12
CA ASP A 708 5.26 -1.76 15.70
C ASP A 708 4.86 -0.56 14.80
N ILE A 709 4.00 0.35 15.31
CA ILE A 709 3.59 1.58 14.59
C ILE A 709 4.73 2.60 14.57
N VAL A 710 5.36 2.85 15.72
CA VAL A 710 6.49 3.79 15.84
C VAL A 710 7.64 3.32 14.97
N ARG A 711 7.97 2.02 15.00
CA ARG A 711 9.02 1.44 14.14
C ARG A 711 8.71 1.61 12.66
N GLY A 712 7.42 1.61 12.29
CA GLY A 712 7.00 1.85 10.92
C GLY A 712 7.29 3.27 10.40
N GLN A 713 7.01 4.29 11.20
CA GLN A 713 7.36 5.67 10.83
C GLN A 713 8.88 5.85 10.69
N VAL A 714 9.66 5.15 11.52
CA VAL A 714 11.12 5.12 11.44
C VAL A 714 11.60 4.47 10.13
N ASP A 715 11.05 3.34 9.70
CA ASP A 715 11.43 2.69 8.43
C ASP A 715 11.17 3.59 7.20
N ILE A 716 10.04 4.32 7.19
CA ILE A 716 9.71 5.28 6.12
C ILE A 716 10.69 6.46 6.12
N ALA A 717 10.99 7.01 7.31
CA ALA A 717 11.97 8.09 7.46
C ALA A 717 13.37 7.63 7.03
N ALA A 718 13.80 6.42 7.41
CA ALA A 718 15.07 5.83 7.02
C ALA A 718 15.22 5.72 5.50
N THR A 719 14.15 5.35 4.78
CA THR A 719 14.16 5.31 3.32
C THR A 719 14.40 6.70 2.71
N ARG A 720 13.71 7.73 3.21
CA ARG A 720 13.90 9.12 2.76
C ARG A 720 15.29 9.64 3.08
N VAL A 721 15.79 9.34 4.27
CA VAL A 721 17.15 9.71 4.71
C VAL A 721 18.19 9.05 3.84
N LEU A 722 18.07 7.75 3.54
CA LEU A 722 19.03 7.05 2.66
C LEU A 722 19.05 7.66 1.25
N ALA A 723 17.88 7.96 0.69
CA ALA A 723 17.78 8.64 -0.60
C ALA A 723 18.48 10.02 -0.57
N ALA A 724 18.26 10.81 0.48
CA ALA A 724 18.92 12.11 0.65
C ALA A 724 20.44 11.97 0.84
N LEU A 725 20.90 10.96 1.60
CA LEU A 725 22.32 10.69 1.82
C LEU A 725 23.06 10.31 0.53
N ARG A 726 22.39 9.68 -0.43
CA ARG A 726 23.02 9.23 -1.67
C ARG A 726 23.07 10.30 -2.76
N LYS A 727 22.39 11.42 -2.56
CA LYS A 727 22.60 12.63 -3.36
C LYS A 727 24.04 13.13 -3.20
N THR A 728 24.65 13.58 -4.31
CA THR A 728 26.05 14.06 -4.35
C THR A 728 26.15 15.48 -4.92
N GLY A 729 27.22 16.19 -4.56
CA GLY A 729 27.48 17.55 -5.04
C GLY A 729 26.38 18.54 -4.63
N SER A 730 25.93 19.38 -5.57
CA SER A 730 24.92 20.43 -5.33
C SER A 730 23.51 19.91 -5.06
N SER A 731 23.26 18.61 -5.18
CA SER A 731 21.96 17.99 -4.91
C SER A 731 21.78 17.54 -3.47
N PHE A 732 22.85 17.51 -2.67
CA PHE A 732 22.78 17.12 -1.26
C PHE A 732 22.34 18.29 -0.38
N ASP A 733 21.19 18.17 0.29
CA ASP A 733 20.71 19.11 1.30
C ASP A 733 20.51 18.41 2.66
N PRO A 734 21.34 18.69 3.67
CA PRO A 734 21.17 18.16 5.03
C PRO A 734 19.81 18.46 5.67
N LYS A 735 19.11 19.52 5.23
CA LYS A 735 17.78 19.87 5.77
C LYS A 735 16.73 18.82 5.43
N GLU A 736 16.86 18.11 4.31
CA GLU A 736 15.96 17.02 3.94
C GLU A 736 16.04 15.86 4.96
N ILE A 737 17.25 15.53 5.42
CA ILE A 737 17.49 14.50 6.44
C ILE A 737 16.79 14.91 7.74
N VAL A 738 17.02 16.15 8.18
CA VAL A 738 16.43 16.68 9.41
C VAL A 738 14.91 16.72 9.33
N ALA A 739 14.35 17.13 8.19
CA ALA A 739 12.91 17.17 7.98
C ALA A 739 12.26 15.76 8.03
N ALA A 740 12.98 14.73 7.57
CA ALA A 740 12.52 13.35 7.66
C ALA A 740 12.55 12.79 9.10
N CYS A 741 13.54 13.19 9.91
CA CYS A 741 13.70 12.72 11.28
C CYS A 741 12.84 13.47 12.31
N ARG A 742 12.56 14.76 12.09
CA ARG A 742 11.87 15.65 13.06
C ARG A 742 10.49 15.18 13.54
N PRO A 743 9.63 14.56 12.72
CA PRO A 743 8.31 14.09 13.16
C PRO A 743 8.35 12.88 14.11
N LEU A 744 9.52 12.24 14.25
CA LEU A 744 9.64 10.99 15.00
C LEU A 744 9.80 11.25 16.51
N PRO A 745 9.24 10.37 17.37
CA PRO A 745 9.47 10.45 18.81
C PRO A 745 10.94 10.31 19.22
N SER A 746 11.72 9.53 18.45
CA SER A 746 13.17 9.34 18.63
C SER A 746 13.83 9.35 17.26
N PRO A 747 14.54 10.42 16.87
CA PRO A 747 15.24 10.49 15.59
C PRO A 747 16.45 9.55 15.52
N PHE A 748 16.94 9.05 16.66
CA PHE A 748 18.05 8.09 16.74
C PHE A 748 17.70 6.73 16.15
N ASP A 749 16.43 6.35 16.22
CA ASP A 749 15.94 5.06 15.73
C ASP A 749 16.17 4.93 14.20
N VAL A 750 16.27 6.04 13.48
CA VAL A 750 16.60 6.06 12.04
C VAL A 750 18.02 5.56 11.80
N ALA A 751 18.99 5.96 12.64
CA ALA A 751 20.37 5.50 12.52
C ALA A 751 20.48 3.99 12.79
N ASP A 752 19.74 3.51 13.81
CA ASP A 752 19.70 2.08 14.15
C ASP A 752 19.09 1.25 13.00
N VAL A 753 17.98 1.70 12.40
CA VAL A 753 17.35 1.01 11.25
C VAL A 753 18.25 1.00 10.02
N LEU A 754 18.95 2.10 9.73
CA LEU A 754 19.89 2.15 8.61
C LEU A 754 21.06 1.18 8.83
N ALA A 755 21.62 1.13 10.04
CA ALA A 755 22.66 0.18 10.40
C ALA A 755 22.17 -1.29 10.29
N GLU A 756 20.96 -1.61 10.80
CA GLU A 756 20.33 -2.93 10.64
C GLU A 756 20.19 -3.35 9.16
N CYS A 757 19.92 -2.39 8.28
CA CYS A 757 19.77 -2.63 6.84
C CYS A 757 21.10 -2.62 6.08
N GLY A 758 22.23 -2.43 6.76
CA GLY A 758 23.57 -2.47 6.17
C GLY A 758 24.02 -1.17 5.51
N ALA A 759 23.52 -0.01 5.95
CA ALA A 759 24.07 1.28 5.53
C ALA A 759 25.57 1.37 5.86
N SER A 760 26.32 2.02 4.98
CA SER A 760 27.77 2.19 5.13
C SER A 760 28.13 3.17 6.26
N ASP A 761 29.33 3.03 6.82
CA ASP A 761 29.83 3.95 7.86
C ASP A 761 29.84 5.41 7.41
N ASN A 762 30.07 5.66 6.11
CA ASN A 762 30.03 7.01 5.54
C ASN A 762 28.60 7.57 5.52
N GLU A 763 27.58 6.76 5.20
CA GLU A 763 26.17 7.18 5.25
C GLU A 763 25.75 7.51 6.68
N LEU A 764 26.12 6.67 7.66
CA LEU A 764 25.86 6.92 9.08
C LEU A 764 26.59 8.18 9.59
N THR A 765 27.84 8.39 9.18
CA THR A 765 28.61 9.60 9.54
C THR A 765 27.93 10.87 9.01
N ARG A 766 27.47 10.85 7.75
CA ARG A 766 26.77 11.99 7.14
C ARG A 766 25.41 12.26 7.80
N LEU A 767 24.67 11.22 8.19
CA LEU A 767 23.45 11.36 9.00
C LEU A 767 23.75 12.03 10.34
N ASN A 768 24.72 11.50 11.08
CA ASN A 768 25.12 12.03 12.38
C ASN A 768 25.55 13.51 12.27
N ALA A 769 26.30 13.86 11.22
CA ALA A 769 26.74 15.23 10.95
C ALA A 769 25.56 16.18 10.63
N ALA A 770 24.62 15.74 9.79
CA ALA A 770 23.42 16.51 9.47
C ALA A 770 22.56 16.75 10.71
N MET A 771 22.28 15.72 11.50
CA MET A 771 21.49 15.85 12.73
C MET A 771 22.20 16.72 13.77
N TYR A 772 23.49 16.53 13.98
CA TYR A 772 24.29 17.35 14.91
C TYR A 772 24.23 18.84 14.55
N SER A 773 24.35 19.17 13.25
CA SER A 773 24.41 20.57 12.77
C SER A 773 23.08 21.34 12.90
N PHE A 774 21.95 20.65 12.97
CA PHE A 774 20.60 21.25 12.96
C PHE A 774 19.79 20.99 14.23
N THR A 775 20.34 20.26 15.20
CA THR A 775 19.74 20.11 16.54
C THR A 775 20.12 21.31 17.41
N GLU A 776 19.22 21.72 18.31
CA GLU A 776 19.46 22.86 19.20
C GLU A 776 20.72 22.67 20.05
N GLN A 777 21.65 23.62 19.96
CA GLN A 777 22.94 23.55 20.65
C GLN A 777 22.76 23.41 22.17
N GLY A 778 23.48 22.47 22.76
CA GLY A 778 23.49 22.23 24.21
C GLY A 778 22.34 21.36 24.73
N GLY A 779 21.36 20.99 23.89
CA GLY A 779 20.31 20.03 24.25
C GLY A 779 20.82 18.58 24.38
N ALA A 780 20.08 17.72 25.10
CA ALA A 780 20.45 16.32 25.30
C ALA A 780 20.63 15.54 23.97
N ASP A 781 19.76 15.82 22.99
CA ASP A 781 19.83 15.20 21.67
C ASP A 781 21.04 15.69 20.85
N HIS A 782 21.36 16.99 20.92
CA HIS A 782 22.55 17.55 20.28
C HIS A 782 23.83 16.91 20.82
N LEU A 783 23.90 16.71 22.14
CA LEU A 783 25.02 16.02 22.77
C LEU A 783 25.11 14.54 22.37
N ARG A 784 23.97 13.86 22.23
CA ARG A 784 23.94 12.46 21.80
C ARG A 784 24.36 12.32 20.34
N TRP A 785 23.85 13.15 19.43
CA TRP A 785 24.28 13.17 18.02
C TRP A 785 25.75 13.53 17.87
N GLY A 786 26.25 14.49 18.66
CA GLY A 786 27.67 14.85 18.63
C GLY A 786 28.57 13.71 19.12
N ARG A 787 28.13 12.92 20.11
CA ARG A 787 28.85 11.70 20.54
C ARG A 787 28.85 10.62 19.47
N LEU A 788 27.72 10.39 18.80
CA LEU A 788 27.63 9.45 17.68
C LEU A 788 28.53 9.88 16.51
N LEU A 789 28.47 11.16 16.14
CA LEU A 789 29.33 11.75 15.11
C LEU A 789 30.81 11.62 15.46
N PHE A 790 31.17 11.95 16.70
CA PHE A 790 32.53 11.79 17.21
C PHE A 790 33.02 10.34 17.06
N GLY A 791 32.22 9.36 17.51
CA GLY A 791 32.54 7.95 17.38
C GLY A 791 32.75 7.54 15.91
N SER A 792 31.84 7.92 15.02
CA SER A 792 31.96 7.61 13.58
C SER A 792 33.21 8.23 12.94
N LEU A 793 33.53 9.48 13.25
CA LEU A 793 34.71 10.16 12.72
C LEU A 793 36.02 9.59 13.28
N TRP A 794 36.02 9.22 14.56
CA TRP A 794 37.16 8.60 15.24
C TRP A 794 37.47 7.23 14.61
N THR A 795 36.50 6.31 14.57
CA THR A 795 36.70 5.00 13.94
C THR A 795 36.98 5.11 12.44
N GLY A 796 36.39 6.11 11.76
CA GLY A 796 36.66 6.44 10.36
C GLY A 796 38.03 7.10 10.10
N ARG A 797 38.84 7.33 11.14
CA ARG A 797 40.18 7.95 11.08
C ARG A 797 40.20 9.41 10.58
N ASP A 798 39.08 10.13 10.63
CA ASP A 798 39.01 11.57 10.38
C ASP A 798 39.25 12.36 11.68
N TRP A 799 40.49 12.30 12.13
CA TRP A 799 40.91 12.85 13.41
C TRP A 799 40.69 14.37 13.54
N ARG A 800 40.78 15.11 12.43
CA ARG A 800 40.58 16.57 12.40
C ARG A 800 39.14 16.93 12.69
N SER A 801 38.21 16.30 11.98
CA SER A 801 36.78 16.53 12.18
C SER A 801 36.35 16.00 13.56
N ALA A 802 36.87 14.85 13.99
CA ALA A 802 36.63 14.31 15.33
C ALA A 802 37.07 15.29 16.43
N TYR A 803 38.21 15.96 16.27
CA TYR A 803 38.69 16.97 17.22
C TYR A 803 37.77 18.20 17.27
N ALA A 804 37.37 18.71 16.10
CA ALA A 804 36.45 19.84 16.02
C ALA A 804 35.11 19.55 16.71
N VAL A 805 34.56 18.34 16.52
CA VAL A 805 33.32 17.91 17.19
C VAL A 805 33.55 17.74 18.70
N ARG A 806 34.68 17.16 19.13
CA ARG A 806 34.99 16.98 20.55
C ARG A 806 35.12 18.29 21.32
N LEU A 807 35.68 19.35 20.70
CA LEU A 807 35.77 20.69 21.31
C LEU A 807 34.39 21.30 21.60
N ALA A 808 33.38 20.91 20.83
CA ALA A 808 32.01 21.37 20.99
C ALA A 808 31.16 20.49 21.92
N LEU A 809 31.73 19.42 22.49
CA LEU A 809 31.07 18.52 23.45
C LEU A 809 31.54 18.79 24.90
N PRO A 810 30.64 18.72 25.90
CA PRO A 810 30.99 18.84 27.31
C PRO A 810 32.02 17.79 27.71
N ASP A 811 32.92 18.17 28.61
CA ASP A 811 33.93 17.26 29.11
C ASP A 811 33.30 16.24 30.07
N ASP A 812 33.18 14.99 29.62
CA ASP A 812 32.59 13.88 30.37
C ASP A 812 33.64 13.02 31.09
N GLY A 813 34.89 13.50 31.14
CA GLY A 813 36.01 12.78 31.74
C GLY A 813 36.59 11.68 30.85
N ALA A 814 36.17 11.57 29.58
CA ALA A 814 36.79 10.66 28.63
C ALA A 814 38.15 11.23 28.13
N PRO A 815 39.28 10.51 28.30
CA PRO A 815 40.65 10.99 28.05
C PRO A 815 41.04 11.11 26.55
N VAL A 816 40.06 11.36 25.68
CA VAL A 816 40.26 11.48 24.23
C VAL A 816 40.81 12.87 23.84
N SER A 817 40.69 13.88 24.71
CA SER A 817 41.09 15.27 24.41
C SER A 817 42.59 15.45 24.15
N VAL A 818 43.44 14.69 24.84
CA VAL A 818 44.91 14.77 24.71
C VAL A 818 45.40 14.07 23.43
N LEU A 819 44.86 12.88 23.14
CA LEU A 819 45.15 12.11 21.93
C LEU A 819 44.65 12.81 20.66
N LEU A 820 43.46 13.41 20.70
CA LEU A 820 42.95 14.23 19.60
C LEU A 820 43.77 15.50 19.38
N SER A 821 44.21 16.16 20.46
CA SER A 821 45.06 17.35 20.35
C SER A 821 46.44 17.00 19.78
N ALA A 822 46.96 15.79 20.05
CA ALA A 822 48.17 15.23 19.45
C ALA A 822 48.00 14.88 17.95
N ALA A 823 46.86 14.29 17.58
CA ALA A 823 46.52 14.06 16.17
C ALA A 823 46.30 15.38 15.40
N ALA A 824 45.77 16.41 16.07
CA ALA A 824 45.59 17.75 15.51
C ALA A 824 46.90 18.57 15.45
N THR A 825 47.91 18.28 16.29
CA THR A 825 49.21 18.99 16.29
C THR A 825 50.06 18.68 15.06
N ALA A 826 49.85 17.53 14.40
CA ALA A 826 50.36 17.29 13.05
C ALA A 826 49.90 18.34 12.01
N PHE A 827 48.94 19.22 12.37
CA PHE A 827 48.40 20.28 11.53
C PHE A 827 48.37 21.68 12.19
N GLY A 828 49.28 21.95 13.14
CA GLY A 828 49.61 23.33 13.55
C GLY A 828 48.83 23.92 14.74
N ALA A 829 48.48 23.11 15.75
CA ALA A 829 47.91 23.56 17.04
C ALA A 829 48.99 23.55 18.17
N PRO A 830 48.74 24.05 19.40
CA PRO A 830 49.79 24.49 20.33
C PRO A 830 50.66 23.35 20.90
N SER A 831 51.87 23.70 21.36
CA SER A 831 52.95 22.76 21.70
C SER A 831 52.53 21.58 22.58
N LEU A 832 53.00 20.38 22.18
CA LEU A 832 52.86 19.09 22.85
C LEU A 832 53.17 19.15 24.37
N ALA A 833 54.05 20.07 24.78
CA ALA A 833 54.41 20.34 26.17
C ALA A 833 53.23 20.73 27.09
N LYS A 834 52.19 21.41 26.59
CA LYS A 834 51.00 21.76 27.41
C LYS A 834 50.06 20.57 27.64
N LEU A 835 50.14 19.55 26.79
CA LEU A 835 49.22 18.41 26.78
C LEU A 835 49.67 17.28 27.74
N ILE A 836 50.97 17.18 27.99
CA ILE A 836 51.57 16.19 28.90
C ILE A 836 51.06 16.35 30.34
N ALA A 837 50.76 17.56 30.80
CA ALA A 837 50.36 17.81 32.19
C ALA A 837 48.97 17.25 32.59
N SER A 838 48.14 16.83 31.62
CA SER A 838 46.75 16.40 31.86
C SER A 838 46.45 14.98 31.36
N ALA A 839 47.47 14.22 30.91
CA ALA A 839 47.27 12.92 30.29
C ALA A 839 47.25 11.78 31.34
N SER A 840 46.48 10.72 31.06
CA SER A 840 46.50 9.49 31.84
C SER A 840 47.60 8.54 31.36
N GLU A 841 47.88 7.48 32.13
CA GLU A 841 48.84 6.44 31.76
C GLU A 841 48.59 5.83 30.37
N LYS A 842 47.31 5.58 30.04
CA LYS A 842 46.91 5.07 28.73
C LYS A 842 47.21 6.07 27.62
N ASP A 843 47.08 7.37 27.92
CA ASP A 843 47.36 8.44 26.96
C ASP A 843 48.86 8.61 26.76
N TYR A 844 49.69 8.56 27.80
CA TYR A 844 51.15 8.59 27.64
C TYR A 844 51.62 7.44 26.75
N ARG A 845 51.09 6.24 26.98
CA ARG A 845 51.41 5.06 26.16
C ARG A 845 51.03 5.26 24.68
N ALA A 846 49.82 5.73 24.39
CA ALA A 846 49.35 5.96 23.03
C ALA A 846 50.03 7.16 22.34
N LEU A 847 50.26 8.25 23.06
CA LEU A 847 50.94 9.46 22.58
C LEU A 847 52.41 9.19 22.29
N CYS A 848 53.10 8.46 23.15
CA CYS A 848 54.50 8.11 22.96
C CYS A 848 54.68 7.22 21.72
N ALA A 849 53.79 6.23 21.53
CA ALA A 849 53.79 5.39 20.33
C ALA A 849 53.56 6.23 19.04
N TYR A 850 52.57 7.12 19.06
CA TYR A 850 52.30 8.02 17.93
C TYR A 850 53.47 8.96 17.64
N ALA A 851 53.96 9.67 18.67
CA ALA A 851 55.02 10.66 18.53
C ALA A 851 56.34 10.02 18.08
N SER A 852 56.64 8.80 18.53
CA SER A 852 57.81 8.03 18.08
C SER A 852 57.70 7.63 16.60
N ALA A 853 56.52 7.22 16.15
CA ALA A 853 56.28 6.93 14.72
C ALA A 853 56.33 8.21 13.86
N ASP A 854 55.79 9.32 14.35
CA ASP A 854 55.80 10.61 13.64
C ASP A 854 57.20 11.26 13.58
N LEU A 855 58.00 11.10 14.65
CA LEU A 855 59.41 11.45 14.72
C LEU A 855 60.21 10.77 13.59
N LEU A 856 59.96 9.47 13.36
CA LEU A 856 60.60 8.67 12.32
C LEU A 856 60.15 9.04 10.90
N LEU A 857 58.89 9.43 10.71
CA LEU A 857 58.27 9.59 9.39
C LEU A 857 58.21 11.04 8.88
N ASN A 858 57.91 12.03 9.73
CA ASN A 858 57.50 13.37 9.29
C ASN A 858 58.23 14.53 9.98
N SER A 859 58.44 14.45 11.30
CA SER A 859 58.71 15.65 12.12
C SER A 859 60.17 15.89 12.49
N GLY A 860 61.06 14.89 12.39
CA GLY A 860 62.50 15.10 12.58
C GLY A 860 62.84 15.53 14.01
N GLY A 861 64.00 16.19 14.22
CA GLY A 861 64.57 16.45 15.56
C GLY A 861 63.67 17.21 16.55
N ASP A 862 62.64 17.93 16.07
CA ASP A 862 61.75 18.76 16.89
C ASP A 862 60.86 17.95 17.86
N LEU A 863 60.70 16.64 17.65
CA LEU A 863 59.94 15.74 18.54
C LEU A 863 60.81 14.91 19.50
N VAL A 864 62.14 15.03 19.48
CA VAL A 864 63.03 14.22 20.34
C VAL A 864 62.73 14.43 21.82
N GLU A 865 62.81 15.67 22.31
CA GLU A 865 62.58 16.01 23.72
C GLU A 865 61.15 15.64 24.20
N PRO A 866 60.08 15.88 23.41
CA PRO A 866 58.75 15.39 23.76
C PRO A 866 58.60 13.86 23.79
N VAL A 867 59.25 13.12 22.90
CA VAL A 867 59.19 11.65 22.88
C VAL A 867 59.90 11.07 24.09
N GLU A 868 61.07 11.61 24.45
CA GLU A 868 61.80 11.24 25.67
C GLU A 868 60.94 11.48 26.92
N LEU A 869 60.33 12.68 27.03
CA LEU A 869 59.45 13.02 28.14
C LEU A 869 58.22 12.11 28.23
N LEU A 870 57.58 11.80 27.09
CA LEU A 870 56.43 10.87 27.05
C LEU A 870 56.83 9.44 27.42
N ALA A 871 58.04 9.00 27.08
CA ALA A 871 58.56 7.67 27.44
C ALA A 871 58.85 7.55 28.95
N GLU A 872 59.27 8.63 29.62
CA GLU A 872 59.45 8.66 31.08
C GLU A 872 58.12 8.45 31.83
N PHE A 873 57.03 9.00 31.31
CA PHE A 873 55.71 8.86 31.90
C PHE A 873 54.98 7.57 31.49
N ALA A 874 55.36 6.93 30.39
CA ALA A 874 54.82 5.64 30.00
C ALA A 874 55.50 4.50 30.78
N SER A 875 54.74 3.73 31.56
CA SER A 875 55.24 2.57 32.32
C SER A 875 55.44 1.30 31.50
N ASP A 876 55.01 1.31 30.22
CA ASP A 876 55.13 0.16 29.31
C ASP A 876 56.52 0.04 28.68
N ALA A 877 57.23 -1.04 29.01
CA ALA A 877 58.58 -1.30 28.51
C ALA A 877 58.67 -1.39 26.98
N SER A 878 57.61 -1.83 26.29
CA SER A 878 57.56 -1.93 24.83
C SER A 878 57.46 -0.54 24.19
N VAL A 879 56.69 0.38 24.80
CA VAL A 879 56.64 1.79 24.36
C VAL A 879 57.98 2.47 24.58
N GLN A 880 58.59 2.28 25.75
CA GLN A 880 59.90 2.85 26.07
C GLN A 880 60.99 2.35 25.11
N ALA A 881 61.00 1.04 24.81
CA ALA A 881 61.94 0.45 23.87
C ALA A 881 61.77 1.01 22.45
N PHE A 882 60.53 1.15 21.98
CA PHE A 882 60.25 1.73 20.67
C PHE A 882 60.62 3.21 20.59
N ALA A 883 60.30 3.99 21.62
CA ALA A 883 60.66 5.41 21.72
C ALA A 883 62.19 5.62 21.73
N ALA A 884 62.91 4.83 22.54
CA ALA A 884 64.37 4.88 22.59
C ALA A 884 65.01 4.54 21.23
N ALA A 885 64.48 3.52 20.55
CA ALA A 885 64.94 3.16 19.21
C ALA A 885 64.67 4.28 18.18
N ALA A 886 63.49 4.91 18.22
CA ALA A 886 63.12 6.01 17.35
C ALA A 886 64.03 7.24 17.56
N VAL A 887 64.27 7.64 18.81
CA VAL A 887 65.14 8.76 19.17
C VAL A 887 66.59 8.49 18.76
N ALA A 888 67.11 7.30 19.05
CA ALA A 888 68.47 6.90 18.67
C ALA A 888 68.68 6.97 17.15
N HIS A 889 67.70 6.49 16.38
CA HIS A 889 67.74 6.53 14.93
C HIS A 889 67.76 7.96 14.40
N VAL A 890 66.79 8.79 14.79
CA VAL A 890 66.67 10.16 14.27
C VAL A 890 67.85 11.03 14.67
N THR A 891 68.41 10.84 15.87
CA THR A 891 69.60 11.56 16.32
C THR A 891 70.85 11.18 15.51
N THR A 892 70.96 9.92 15.10
CA THR A 892 72.16 9.40 14.42
C THR A 892 72.10 9.58 12.91
N ARG A 893 70.92 9.36 12.31
CA ARG A 893 70.74 9.20 10.85
C ARG A 893 69.65 10.11 10.27
N GLY A 894 68.92 10.85 11.10
CA GLY A 894 67.76 11.63 10.67
C GLY A 894 66.51 10.77 10.47
N GLN A 895 65.52 11.32 9.77
CA GLN A 895 64.27 10.63 9.46
C GLN A 895 64.50 9.38 8.58
N LEU A 896 63.56 8.45 8.63
CA LEU A 896 63.58 7.30 7.73
C LEU A 896 63.57 7.77 6.27
N PRO A 897 64.38 7.16 5.37
CA PRO A 897 64.41 7.53 3.96
C PRO A 897 63.19 6.94 3.23
N VAL A 898 61.99 7.46 3.52
CA VAL A 898 60.68 6.94 3.06
C VAL A 898 60.64 6.73 1.54
N GLN A 899 61.20 7.67 0.77
CA GLN A 899 61.24 7.55 -0.69
C GLN A 899 62.16 6.41 -1.17
N ALA A 900 63.31 6.20 -0.52
CA ALA A 900 64.21 5.10 -0.84
C ALA A 900 63.64 3.73 -0.42
N LEU A 901 62.94 3.66 0.72
CA LEU A 901 62.23 2.46 1.17
C LEU A 901 61.10 2.09 0.20
N ARG A 902 60.32 3.08 -0.24
CA ARG A 902 59.27 2.90 -1.27
C ARG A 902 59.85 2.50 -2.63
N ALA A 903 60.94 3.11 -3.08
CA ALA A 903 61.60 2.78 -4.35
C ALA A 903 62.16 1.34 -4.33
N ARG A 904 62.74 0.92 -3.19
CA ARG A 904 63.21 -0.45 -3.00
C ARG A 904 62.06 -1.46 -2.99
N ALA A 905 60.99 -1.19 -2.26
CA ALA A 905 59.83 -2.09 -2.25
C ALA A 905 59.08 -2.09 -3.58
N ALA A 906 59.07 -0.98 -4.32
CA ALA A 906 58.63 -0.94 -5.71
C ALA A 906 59.52 -1.84 -6.59
N THR A 907 60.84 -1.81 -6.40
CA THR A 907 61.76 -2.70 -7.14
C THR A 907 61.51 -4.18 -6.85
N VAL A 908 61.37 -4.56 -5.58
CA VAL A 908 61.05 -5.94 -5.17
C VAL A 908 59.67 -6.38 -5.69
N ARG A 909 58.67 -5.49 -5.68
CA ARG A 909 57.35 -5.77 -6.27
C ARG A 909 57.39 -5.83 -7.79
N MET A 910 58.18 -5.00 -8.45
CA MET A 910 58.39 -5.06 -9.90
C MET A 910 59.04 -6.39 -10.32
N GLU A 911 59.94 -6.94 -9.51
CA GLU A 911 60.50 -8.28 -9.72
C GLU A 911 59.43 -9.37 -9.56
N ALA A 912 58.59 -9.30 -8.52
CA ALA A 912 57.49 -10.25 -8.32
C ALA A 912 56.40 -10.15 -9.42
N VAL A 913 56.04 -8.93 -9.83
CA VAL A 913 55.09 -8.66 -10.93
C VAL A 913 55.68 -9.12 -12.27
N SER A 914 56.97 -8.89 -12.51
CA SER A 914 57.67 -9.45 -13.68
C SER A 914 57.55 -10.97 -13.71
N ASP A 915 57.77 -11.64 -12.57
CA ASP A 915 57.65 -13.09 -12.45
C ASP A 915 56.21 -13.58 -12.72
N GLU A 916 55.20 -12.90 -12.19
CA GLU A 916 53.79 -13.19 -12.46
C GLU A 916 53.42 -13.00 -13.94
N ILE A 917 53.95 -11.95 -14.58
CA ILE A 917 53.74 -11.69 -16.01
C ILE A 917 54.34 -12.83 -16.85
N TRP A 918 55.56 -13.27 -16.55
CA TRP A 918 56.21 -14.39 -17.24
C TRP A 918 55.46 -15.71 -17.02
N ASP A 919 54.94 -15.94 -15.81
CA ASP A 919 54.12 -17.10 -15.47
C ASP A 919 52.78 -17.10 -16.24
N GLY A 920 52.17 -15.92 -16.40
CA GLY A 920 50.95 -15.71 -17.19
C GLY A 920 51.10 -16.09 -18.67
N VAL A 921 52.31 -16.05 -19.23
CA VAL A 921 52.61 -16.58 -20.58
C VAL A 921 52.91 -18.09 -20.54
N ARG A 922 53.61 -18.56 -19.51
CA ARG A 922 54.02 -19.97 -19.39
C ARG A 922 52.84 -20.93 -19.28
N THR A 923 51.79 -20.55 -18.55
CA THR A 923 50.59 -21.38 -18.37
C THR A 923 49.86 -21.69 -19.69
N PRO A 924 49.43 -20.70 -20.52
CA PRO A 924 48.77 -20.98 -21.79
C PRO A 924 49.73 -21.64 -22.80
N LEU A 925 51.03 -21.36 -22.75
CA LEU A 925 52.04 -22.02 -23.60
C LEU A 925 52.07 -23.53 -23.32
N THR A 926 52.22 -23.91 -22.05
CA THR A 926 52.21 -25.32 -21.61
C THR A 926 50.87 -25.99 -21.94
N ALA A 927 49.75 -25.27 -21.78
CA ALA A 927 48.42 -25.79 -22.10
C ALA A 927 48.24 -26.05 -23.61
N PHE A 928 48.84 -25.21 -24.47
CA PHE A 928 48.84 -25.42 -25.92
C PHE A 928 49.70 -26.62 -26.32
N GLU A 929 50.88 -26.77 -25.71
CA GLU A 929 51.79 -27.89 -25.99
C GLU A 929 51.20 -29.25 -25.59
N ARG A 930 50.41 -29.31 -24.52
CA ARG A 930 49.72 -30.52 -24.07
C ARG A 930 48.41 -30.80 -24.80
N TYR A 931 47.88 -29.83 -25.56
CA TYR A 931 46.61 -29.98 -26.24
C TYR A 931 46.68 -30.99 -27.40
N ASP A 932 45.71 -31.90 -27.52
CA ASP A 932 45.58 -32.82 -28.65
C ASP A 932 44.45 -32.39 -29.59
N PRO A 933 44.76 -31.93 -30.82
CA PRO A 933 43.79 -31.57 -31.85
C PRO A 933 42.87 -32.71 -32.31
N ASN A 934 43.22 -33.98 -32.05
CA ASN A 934 42.44 -35.16 -32.46
C ASN A 934 42.12 -35.21 -33.97
N CYS A 935 43.01 -34.67 -34.82
CA CYS A 935 42.91 -34.76 -36.27
C CYS A 935 44.29 -34.65 -36.94
N ALA A 936 44.49 -35.33 -38.07
CA ALA A 936 45.80 -35.42 -38.74
C ALA A 936 46.39 -34.04 -39.09
N ASN A 937 45.59 -33.16 -39.71
CA ASN A 937 46.02 -31.82 -40.10
C ASN A 937 46.33 -30.93 -38.88
N GLY A 938 45.54 -31.06 -37.81
CA GLY A 938 45.75 -30.32 -36.56
C GLY A 938 47.01 -30.78 -35.84
N ASN A 939 47.27 -32.09 -35.79
CA ASN A 939 48.48 -32.67 -35.22
C ASN A 939 49.72 -32.21 -35.99
N ALA A 940 49.70 -32.29 -37.33
CA ALA A 940 50.81 -31.78 -38.15
C ALA A 940 51.05 -30.27 -38.00
N THR A 941 49.99 -29.47 -37.84
CA THR A 941 50.09 -28.02 -37.55
C THR A 941 50.72 -27.77 -36.18
N LYS A 942 50.28 -28.51 -35.15
CA LYS A 942 50.82 -28.43 -33.80
C LYS A 942 52.31 -28.82 -33.79
N ASP A 943 52.66 -29.93 -34.43
CA ASP A 943 54.04 -30.42 -34.53
C ASP A 943 54.96 -29.39 -35.19
N TYR A 944 54.49 -28.68 -36.22
CA TYR A 944 55.22 -27.57 -36.83
C TYR A 944 55.45 -26.41 -35.85
N LEU A 945 54.47 -26.09 -35.00
CA LEU A 945 54.57 -24.98 -34.04
C LEU A 945 55.55 -25.29 -32.90
N VAL A 946 55.60 -26.54 -32.45
CA VAL A 946 56.39 -26.97 -31.27
C VAL A 946 57.73 -27.63 -31.61
N ARG A 947 58.01 -27.97 -32.88
CA ARG A 947 59.31 -28.54 -33.29
C ARG A 947 60.48 -27.63 -32.93
N ASP A 948 61.68 -28.19 -32.94
CA ASP A 948 62.91 -27.42 -32.83
C ASP A 948 62.98 -26.34 -33.93
N ALA A 949 63.20 -25.09 -33.52
CA ALA A 949 63.08 -23.86 -34.34
C ALA A 949 61.66 -23.47 -34.79
N GLY A 950 60.61 -24.10 -34.26
CA GLY A 950 59.22 -23.68 -34.41
C GLY A 950 58.89 -22.43 -33.57
N PRO A 951 57.85 -21.65 -33.93
CA PRO A 951 57.49 -20.41 -33.24
C PRO A 951 57.28 -20.57 -31.73
N LEU A 952 56.70 -21.69 -31.27
CA LEU A 952 56.45 -21.91 -29.83
C LEU A 952 57.69 -22.39 -29.07
N ALA A 953 58.62 -23.08 -29.74
CA ALA A 953 59.91 -23.43 -29.15
C ALA A 953 60.76 -22.17 -28.88
N VAL A 954 60.72 -21.20 -29.80
CA VAL A 954 61.38 -19.88 -29.61
C VAL A 954 60.72 -19.11 -28.45
N LEU A 955 59.38 -19.10 -28.37
CA LEU A 955 58.67 -18.45 -27.27
C LEU A 955 59.03 -19.07 -25.92
N ARG A 956 59.19 -20.40 -25.85
CA ARG A 956 59.59 -21.09 -24.61
C ARG A 956 60.96 -20.62 -24.11
N ASP A 957 61.97 -20.57 -24.98
CA ASP A 957 63.31 -20.08 -24.65
C ASP A 957 63.27 -18.63 -24.14
N ILE A 958 62.44 -17.78 -24.75
CA ILE A 958 62.23 -16.39 -24.33
C ILE A 958 61.65 -16.33 -22.91
N VAL A 959 60.62 -17.13 -22.63
CA VAL A 959 59.94 -17.17 -21.33
C VAL A 959 60.85 -17.75 -20.23
N GLU A 960 61.65 -18.76 -20.55
CA GLU A 960 62.61 -19.37 -19.60
C GLU A 960 63.76 -18.41 -19.25
N ARG A 961 64.23 -17.62 -20.22
CA ARG A 961 65.28 -16.61 -20.02
C ARG A 961 64.76 -15.25 -19.54
N LYS A 962 63.44 -15.08 -19.46
CA LYS A 962 62.76 -13.81 -19.12
C LYS A 962 63.26 -12.63 -19.97
N ASP A 963 63.46 -12.85 -21.28
CA ASP A 963 64.03 -11.87 -22.20
C ASP A 963 62.93 -10.99 -22.83
N ALA A 964 62.62 -9.86 -22.19
CA ALA A 964 61.55 -8.95 -22.61
C ALA A 964 61.75 -8.40 -24.04
N ALA A 965 62.99 -8.10 -24.43
CA ALA A 965 63.31 -7.57 -25.75
C ALA A 965 63.05 -8.60 -26.86
N ARG A 966 63.41 -9.86 -26.62
CA ARG A 966 63.09 -10.96 -27.54
C ARG A 966 61.60 -11.28 -27.55
N LEU A 967 60.88 -11.15 -26.43
CA LEU A 967 59.42 -11.33 -26.38
C LEU A 967 58.69 -10.30 -27.24
N GLU A 968 59.12 -9.05 -27.18
CA GLU A 968 58.59 -7.97 -28.02
C GLU A 968 58.79 -8.26 -29.51
N THR A 969 60.00 -8.67 -29.89
CA THR A 969 60.33 -9.07 -31.27
C THR A 969 59.46 -10.24 -31.71
N TRP A 970 59.34 -11.29 -30.89
CA TRP A 970 58.51 -12.45 -31.17
C TRP A 970 57.03 -12.08 -31.36
N THR A 971 56.53 -11.15 -30.54
CA THR A 971 55.15 -10.65 -30.61
C THR A 971 54.91 -9.84 -31.88
N SER A 972 55.88 -9.05 -32.34
CA SER A 972 55.79 -8.37 -33.63
C SER A 972 55.72 -9.36 -34.79
N ASP A 973 56.54 -10.41 -34.75
CA ASP A 973 56.65 -11.39 -35.83
C ASP A 973 55.47 -12.38 -35.89
N ASN A 974 54.76 -12.59 -34.77
CA ASN A 974 53.74 -13.65 -34.63
C ASN A 974 52.38 -13.13 -34.14
N GLY A 975 52.26 -11.86 -33.74
CA GLY A 975 51.11 -11.31 -33.00
C GLY A 975 49.94 -10.79 -33.84
N THR A 976 49.84 -11.18 -35.11
CA THR A 976 48.73 -10.83 -36.01
C THR A 976 47.44 -11.61 -35.68
N ASN A 977 46.35 -11.35 -36.42
CA ASN A 977 45.04 -12.02 -36.29
C ASN A 977 45.18 -13.52 -36.00
N GLU A 978 44.55 -14.02 -34.93
CA GLU A 978 44.73 -15.37 -34.42
C GLU A 978 44.33 -16.45 -35.44
N GLY A 979 43.35 -16.13 -36.29
CA GLY A 979 42.95 -16.95 -37.41
C GLY A 979 44.04 -17.05 -38.48
N HIS A 980 44.64 -15.92 -38.84
CA HIS A 980 45.70 -15.88 -39.84
C HIS A 980 46.97 -16.58 -39.35
N TRP A 981 47.37 -16.37 -38.10
CA TRP A 981 48.53 -17.03 -37.50
C TRP A 981 48.41 -18.56 -37.54
N LEU A 982 47.22 -19.08 -37.19
CA LEU A 982 46.95 -20.51 -37.28
C LEU A 982 46.93 -21.01 -38.73
N ASP A 983 46.30 -20.28 -39.65
CA ASP A 983 46.22 -20.66 -41.06
C ASP A 983 47.61 -20.63 -41.75
N ASP A 984 48.46 -19.67 -41.38
CA ASP A 984 49.85 -19.56 -41.84
C ASP A 984 50.70 -20.73 -41.32
N ALA A 985 50.53 -21.09 -40.04
CA ALA A 985 51.19 -22.26 -39.47
C ALA A 985 50.74 -23.57 -40.15
N THR A 986 49.44 -23.73 -40.44
CA THR A 986 48.90 -24.89 -41.17
C THR A 986 49.44 -24.96 -42.60
N ARG A 987 49.54 -23.81 -43.30
CA ARG A 987 50.16 -23.74 -44.63
C ARG A 987 51.66 -24.07 -44.60
N ALA A 988 52.39 -23.57 -43.60
CA ALA A 988 53.81 -23.89 -43.42
C ALA A 988 54.04 -25.37 -43.08
N ALA A 989 53.10 -26.01 -42.40
CA ALA A 989 53.07 -27.46 -42.18
C ALA A 989 52.69 -28.28 -43.44
N LYS A 990 52.43 -27.61 -44.58
CA LYS A 990 51.99 -28.20 -45.86
C LYS A 990 50.69 -29.00 -45.75
N GLN A 991 49.76 -28.55 -44.91
CA GLN A 991 48.45 -29.19 -44.72
C GLN A 991 47.31 -28.33 -45.29
N PRO A 992 46.17 -28.95 -45.66
CA PRO A 992 44.94 -28.22 -45.95
C PRO A 992 44.47 -27.43 -44.72
N LEU A 993 43.91 -26.23 -44.94
CA LEU A 993 43.36 -25.39 -43.88
C LEU A 993 42.31 -26.15 -43.05
N LEU A 994 42.31 -25.91 -41.75
CA LEU A 994 41.33 -26.49 -40.82
C LEU A 994 39.99 -25.78 -41.01
N THR A 995 38.96 -26.48 -41.49
CA THR A 995 37.63 -25.89 -41.77
C THR A 995 36.51 -26.47 -40.90
N ASP A 996 36.80 -27.44 -40.04
CA ASP A 996 35.80 -28.12 -39.20
C ASP A 996 35.65 -27.47 -37.80
N ASN A 997 34.72 -27.99 -36.98
CA ASN A 997 34.51 -27.54 -35.60
C ASN A 997 35.76 -27.67 -34.71
N ARG A 998 36.78 -28.44 -35.11
CA ARG A 998 38.03 -28.60 -34.36
C ARG A 998 38.98 -27.43 -34.58
N ARG A 999 38.85 -26.70 -35.70
CA ARG A 999 39.46 -25.37 -35.90
C ARG A 999 39.12 -24.44 -34.74
N LYS A 1000 37.86 -24.44 -34.29
CA LYS A 1000 37.39 -23.60 -33.17
C LYS A 1000 38.18 -23.86 -31.89
N SER A 1001 38.48 -25.12 -31.57
CA SER A 1001 39.25 -25.49 -30.38
C SER A 1001 40.70 -25.04 -30.46
N MET A 1002 41.36 -25.21 -31.61
CA MET A 1002 42.72 -24.70 -31.82
C MET A 1002 42.79 -23.17 -31.80
N LEU A 1003 41.78 -22.49 -32.35
CA LEU A 1003 41.67 -21.03 -32.28
C LEU A 1003 41.51 -20.53 -30.85
N ILE A 1004 40.68 -21.17 -30.04
CA ILE A 1004 40.51 -20.79 -28.63
C ILE A 1004 41.84 -20.87 -27.87
N LYS A 1005 42.60 -21.95 -28.07
CA LYS A 1005 43.87 -22.19 -27.36
C LYS A 1005 44.99 -21.25 -27.85
N SER A 1006 45.14 -21.08 -29.16
CA SER A 1006 46.09 -20.12 -29.74
C SER A 1006 45.75 -18.68 -29.39
N SER A 1007 44.46 -18.31 -29.37
CA SER A 1007 44.01 -16.97 -28.98
C SER A 1007 44.23 -16.68 -27.50
N ALA A 1008 44.14 -17.68 -26.63
CA ALA A 1008 44.50 -17.51 -25.22
C ALA A 1008 46.00 -17.23 -25.07
N LEU A 1009 46.85 -17.98 -25.78
CA LEU A 1009 48.30 -17.79 -25.77
C LEU A 1009 48.73 -16.43 -26.34
N LEU A 1010 48.27 -16.07 -27.54
CA LEU A 1010 48.64 -14.80 -28.18
C LEU A 1010 48.13 -13.58 -27.39
N ARG A 1011 46.97 -13.67 -26.74
CA ARG A 1011 46.51 -12.63 -25.81
C ARG A 1011 47.40 -12.53 -24.58
N ALA A 1012 47.81 -13.65 -23.99
CA ALA A 1012 48.71 -13.65 -22.84
C ALA A 1012 50.07 -13.04 -23.20
N VAL A 1013 50.64 -13.38 -24.36
CA VAL A 1013 51.92 -12.81 -24.84
C VAL A 1013 51.82 -11.30 -25.10
N ARG A 1014 50.74 -10.84 -25.75
CA ARG A 1014 50.53 -9.40 -26.00
C ARG A 1014 50.35 -8.62 -24.70
N ARG A 1015 49.58 -9.17 -23.76
CA ARG A 1015 49.42 -8.59 -22.42
C ARG A 1015 50.77 -8.50 -21.72
N ALA A 1016 51.53 -9.60 -21.68
CA ALA A 1016 52.85 -9.62 -21.05
C ALA A 1016 53.84 -8.64 -21.68
N THR A 1017 53.82 -8.49 -23.01
CA THR A 1017 54.67 -7.51 -23.71
C THR A 1017 54.31 -6.07 -23.31
N ASN A 1018 53.02 -5.75 -23.19
CA ASN A 1018 52.57 -4.42 -22.76
C ASN A 1018 52.88 -4.17 -21.28
N ASP A 1019 52.64 -5.17 -20.43
CA ASP A 1019 52.84 -5.08 -18.99
C ASP A 1019 54.34 -4.95 -18.65
N LEU A 1020 55.22 -5.70 -19.35
CA LEU A 1020 56.68 -5.58 -19.20
C LEU A 1020 57.23 -4.25 -19.71
N ARG A 1021 56.65 -3.66 -20.77
CA ARG A 1021 57.03 -2.31 -21.26
C ARG A 1021 56.68 -1.20 -20.26
N ALA A 1022 55.67 -1.41 -19.42
CA ALA A 1022 55.25 -0.43 -18.42
C ALA A 1022 56.13 -0.42 -17.15
N LEU A 1023 56.99 -1.43 -16.97
CA LEU A 1023 57.92 -1.51 -15.83
C LEU A 1023 59.16 -0.64 -16.08
N SER A 1024 59.16 0.60 -15.58
CA SER A 1024 60.38 1.45 -15.53
C SER A 1024 61.03 1.40 -14.15
N PRO A 1025 62.35 1.15 -14.04
CA PRO A 1025 63.03 1.17 -12.76
C PRO A 1025 63.14 2.60 -12.22
N ILE A 1026 62.66 2.82 -11.00
CA ILE A 1026 62.90 4.06 -10.25
C ILE A 1026 64.22 3.85 -9.50
N THR A 1027 65.31 4.37 -10.05
CA THR A 1027 66.59 4.40 -9.35
C THR A 1027 66.68 5.65 -8.48
N ASP A 1028 66.66 5.46 -7.17
CA ASP A 1028 67.11 6.47 -6.22
C ASP A 1028 67.90 5.83 -5.07
N ARG A 1029 68.67 6.66 -4.35
CA ARG A 1029 69.66 6.33 -3.30
C ARG A 1029 69.60 4.91 -2.71
N ALA A 1030 70.71 4.16 -2.84
CA ALA A 1030 70.88 2.86 -2.21
C ALA A 1030 70.88 2.97 -0.66
N ILE A 1031 69.99 2.21 -0.01
CA ILE A 1031 69.99 1.97 1.44
C ILE A 1031 71.09 0.96 1.75
N THR A 1032 71.96 1.25 2.73
CA THR A 1032 73.04 0.32 3.11
C THR A 1032 72.50 -0.87 3.91
N GLY A 1033 73.22 -2.00 3.93
CA GLY A 1033 72.80 -3.19 4.69
C GLY A 1033 72.63 -2.93 6.20
N ASP A 1034 73.52 -2.11 6.76
CA ASP A 1034 73.48 -1.72 8.17
C ASP A 1034 72.35 -0.72 8.48
N GLU A 1035 71.96 0.10 7.50
CA GLU A 1035 70.80 0.99 7.59
C GLU A 1035 69.49 0.22 7.53
N LEU A 1036 69.42 -0.81 6.69
CA LEU A 1036 68.26 -1.70 6.64
C LEU A 1036 68.07 -2.49 7.94
N ALA A 1037 69.13 -3.11 8.47
CA ALA A 1037 69.02 -3.95 9.66
C ALA A 1037 68.52 -3.15 10.88
N GLU A 1038 68.90 -1.88 10.99
CA GLU A 1038 68.41 -0.97 12.02
C GLU A 1038 66.92 -0.60 11.80
N ILE A 1039 66.53 -0.31 10.56
CA ILE A 1039 65.14 -0.02 10.19
C ILE A 1039 64.23 -1.23 10.47
N ASP A 1040 64.69 -2.44 10.18
CA ASP A 1040 63.97 -3.69 10.48
C ASP A 1040 63.81 -3.89 11.98
N ALA A 1041 64.83 -3.56 12.79
CA ALA A 1041 64.74 -3.61 14.25
C ALA A 1041 63.72 -2.61 14.80
N ILE A 1042 63.68 -1.38 14.27
CA ILE A 1042 62.67 -0.36 14.63
C ILE A 1042 61.26 -0.84 14.26
N ALA A 1043 61.08 -1.44 13.09
CA ALA A 1043 59.79 -1.99 12.67
C ALA A 1043 59.35 -3.18 13.53
N GLU A 1044 60.29 -4.00 14.00
CA GLU A 1044 60.01 -5.10 14.91
C GLU A 1044 59.57 -4.60 16.30
N HIS A 1045 60.21 -3.55 16.84
CA HIS A 1045 59.75 -2.88 18.04
C HIS A 1045 58.35 -2.26 17.87
N ALA A 1046 58.08 -1.63 16.71
CA ALA A 1046 56.75 -1.11 16.39
C ALA A 1046 55.68 -2.22 16.33
N ARG A 1047 56.02 -3.39 15.77
CA ARG A 1047 55.13 -4.56 15.69
C ARG A 1047 54.82 -5.13 17.07
N GLN A 1048 55.85 -5.34 17.89
CA GLN A 1048 55.69 -5.85 19.26
C GLN A 1048 54.84 -4.90 20.10
N LEU A 1049 55.04 -3.59 19.95
CA LEU A 1049 54.21 -2.59 20.59
C LEU A 1049 52.76 -2.66 20.08
N ARG A 1050 52.55 -2.75 18.76
CA ARG A 1050 51.21 -2.86 18.17
C ARG A 1050 50.42 -4.06 18.69
N GLU A 1051 51.09 -5.19 18.92
CA GLU A 1051 50.52 -6.43 19.46
C GLU A 1051 50.20 -6.33 20.96
N SER A 1052 50.91 -5.46 21.69
CA SER A 1052 50.68 -5.27 23.13
C SER A 1052 49.59 -4.23 23.44
N LEU A 1053 49.13 -3.45 22.45
CA LEU A 1053 48.06 -2.47 22.61
C LEU A 1053 46.66 -3.14 22.66
N PRO A 1054 45.85 -2.88 23.71
CA PRO A 1054 44.46 -3.33 23.79
C PRO A 1054 43.59 -2.76 22.66
N ALA A 1055 42.51 -3.47 22.31
CA ALA A 1055 41.46 -2.99 21.40
C ALA A 1055 40.51 -1.99 22.10
N GLU A 1056 41.09 -0.91 22.63
CA GLU A 1056 40.36 0.21 23.25
C GLU A 1056 40.44 1.46 22.36
N PRO A 1057 39.39 2.30 22.30
CA PRO A 1057 39.35 3.47 21.41
C PRO A 1057 40.52 4.44 21.57
N CYS A 1058 41.08 4.58 22.78
CA CYS A 1058 42.22 5.47 23.04
C CYS A 1058 43.52 5.04 22.32
N TYR A 1059 43.64 3.80 21.88
CA TYR A 1059 44.83 3.31 21.17
C TYR A 1059 44.70 3.37 19.65
N GLU A 1060 43.54 3.72 19.07
CA GLU A 1060 43.35 3.71 17.61
C GLU A 1060 44.36 4.61 16.87
N LEU A 1061 44.70 5.77 17.43
CA LEU A 1061 45.71 6.68 16.87
C LEU A 1061 47.12 6.07 16.87
N ALA A 1062 47.51 5.43 17.97
CA ALA A 1062 48.80 4.75 18.11
C ALA A 1062 48.89 3.55 17.16
N VAL A 1063 47.81 2.76 17.11
CA VAL A 1063 47.63 1.64 16.18
C VAL A 1063 47.81 2.09 14.74
N TRP A 1064 47.13 3.15 14.32
CA TRP A 1064 47.24 3.70 12.97
C TRP A 1064 48.67 4.16 12.64
N ALA A 1065 49.34 4.85 13.56
CA ALA A 1065 50.69 5.36 13.35
C ALA A 1065 51.72 4.22 13.25
N LEU A 1066 51.60 3.20 14.09
CA LEU A 1066 52.44 2.00 14.03
C LEU A 1066 52.20 1.19 12.76
N GLU A 1067 50.95 1.01 12.34
CA GLU A 1067 50.58 0.35 11.08
C GLU A 1067 51.14 1.12 9.88
N LYS A 1068 51.02 2.45 9.87
CA LYS A 1068 51.59 3.32 8.83
C LYS A 1068 53.11 3.20 8.77
N LEU A 1069 53.79 3.20 9.92
CA LEU A 1069 55.24 3.00 9.99
C LEU A 1069 55.64 1.63 9.44
N THR A 1070 54.99 0.56 9.89
CA THR A 1070 55.27 -0.80 9.42
C THR A 1070 55.02 -0.93 7.91
N THR A 1071 53.95 -0.32 7.39
CA THR A 1071 53.64 -0.27 5.96
C THR A 1071 54.74 0.44 5.17
N VAL A 1072 55.21 1.59 5.66
CA VAL A 1072 56.30 2.35 5.03
C VAL A 1072 57.60 1.56 5.01
N VAL A 1073 57.93 0.85 6.11
CA VAL A 1073 59.15 0.04 6.20
C VAL A 1073 59.09 -1.19 5.30
N ARG A 1074 57.94 -1.88 5.25
CA ARG A 1074 57.71 -3.00 4.32
C ARG A 1074 57.55 -2.54 2.87
N GLY A 1075 57.25 -1.26 2.71
CA GLY A 1075 57.02 -0.56 1.45
C GLY A 1075 55.80 -1.06 0.69
N ASP A 1076 54.73 -1.42 1.40
CA ASP A 1076 53.41 -1.64 0.81
C ASP A 1076 52.82 -0.27 0.40
N ALA A 1077 52.15 -0.19 -0.76
CA ALA A 1077 51.82 1.09 -1.41
C ALA A 1077 50.51 1.73 -0.94
N ASP A 1078 49.66 1.01 -0.20
CA ASP A 1078 48.29 1.43 0.09
C ASP A 1078 48.07 1.62 1.59
N VAL A 1079 48.46 2.78 2.13
CA VAL A 1079 47.87 3.41 3.33
C VAL A 1079 47.83 4.92 3.17
#